data_AF-A0A8J6XQ02-F1
#
_entry.id   AF-A0A8J6XQ02-F1
#
_cell.length_a   1.000
_cell.length_b   1.000
_cell.length_c   1.000
_cell.angle_alpha   90.00
_cell.angle_beta   90.00
_cell.angle_gamma   90.00
#
_symmetry.space_group_name_H-M   'P 1'
#
loop_
_entity.id
_entity.type
_entity.pdbx_description
1 polymer ?
#
loop_
_entity_poly.entity_id
_entity_poly.type
_entity_poly.pdbx_seq_one_letter_code
_entity_poly.pdbx_strand_id
1 'polypeptide(L)'
;MVKILFIGCGEVGNLAHLPVLKQLQNQNYVEIAGVCDVDSNKAQAAATKFEISNFGTDWQQMVKDTSADAVSVCLPPGINAEISTQAIEMGLHVLCEKPPGRNVAQAERMAAAAAAHPELVNMIAFNRRHAPLYTHAMKYSLELGKPHVFHGRFTRACLGANPSNTVKDWITSDASHTLDLAIATIGFPHSVSVTRKQVGKGADNVWTIQLHSDSSSAVLVFDFTAGRRVERFEWSGPGYDVLLSLPDRGEWSCQGEPVQQWKASDLTTSNDFTVNYGFQDEYRYFIDAIVGNRPRPQADFIYGQSFMYLVQTILECPSGELRQIPKLDSVDSPTKKENIPQQTTFISRGSHRPVVQVMQLPAGQTRFFDLEKLSQVREHCDLRLGLSNGDQKCDINDTEVLITGWASHPLSAEEIAKLEKLKLVILVGASVKALQPQQLIERQIQVCNTADAIAASVAEHCLLVTLAGLRRLTQVDRQMHSGGWTSLPATNSQSFSPIRLAKKLPGINKLKPVLKPIVRKVIKPSPSTNIVKNWNDLQGQIVGFIGWGYTAVHFARLLQPFNCKLLVCSESITEEELKTFNARRASLGEVLGSAKVISLHKGLTEQTKGMIGAKELAMIRHGSVLVNTARGALIDEQALIAKVQQGSIVVALDVFHEEPLPQKHPLRTFENVILSPHNASTTPECDRRVGEQALNILLDWVAGKPIPAITQERLTRMT
;
A
#
# COMPACT_ATOMS: atom_id res chain seq x y z
N MET A 1 -4.50 -5.52 21.93
CA MET A 1 -3.07 -5.84 21.74
C MET A 1 -2.98 -7.35 21.79
N VAL A 2 -2.32 -7.99 20.82
CA VAL A 2 -2.28 -9.45 20.73
C VAL A 2 -1.37 -10.01 21.83
N LYS A 3 -1.84 -11.01 22.57
CA LYS A 3 -1.07 -11.76 23.57
C LYS A 3 -0.49 -13.04 22.95
N ILE A 4 0.83 -13.13 22.89
CA ILE A 4 1.53 -14.27 22.28
C ILE A 4 2.23 -15.11 23.34
N LEU A 5 1.91 -16.41 23.40
CA LEU A 5 2.70 -17.39 24.13
C LEU A 5 3.79 -17.95 23.21
N PHE A 6 5.06 -17.87 23.63
CA PHE A 6 6.18 -18.40 22.84
C PHE A 6 6.55 -19.81 23.30
N ILE A 7 6.60 -20.78 22.39
CA ILE A 7 6.83 -22.20 22.68
C ILE A 7 8.12 -22.65 21.98
N GLY A 8 9.12 -23.09 22.74
CA GLY A 8 10.41 -23.57 22.23
C GLY A 8 11.56 -22.61 22.49
N CYS A 9 12.12 -22.67 23.70
CA CYS A 9 13.22 -21.83 24.17
C CYS A 9 14.61 -22.37 23.75
N GLY A 10 14.71 -22.89 22.53
CA GLY A 10 15.96 -23.35 21.94
C GLY A 10 16.89 -22.21 21.50
N GLU A 11 17.97 -22.55 20.79
CA GLU A 11 18.96 -21.58 20.30
C GLU A 11 18.33 -20.53 19.38
N VAL A 12 17.57 -20.95 18.37
CA VAL A 12 16.93 -20.05 17.40
C VAL A 12 15.90 -19.15 18.08
N GLY A 13 15.10 -19.70 19.00
CA GLY A 13 14.15 -18.93 19.80
C GLY A 13 14.83 -17.82 20.61
N ASN A 14 15.98 -18.13 21.23
CA ASN A 14 16.76 -17.18 22.02
C ASN A 14 17.57 -16.17 21.21
N LEU A 15 17.97 -16.53 19.98
CA LEU A 15 18.82 -15.70 19.14
C LEU A 15 18.00 -14.75 18.26
N ALA A 16 16.85 -15.19 17.75
CA ALA A 16 16.08 -14.47 16.75
C ALA A 16 14.68 -14.05 17.23
N HIS A 17 13.85 -14.99 17.67
CA HIS A 17 12.42 -14.73 17.89
C HIS A 17 12.11 -13.96 19.19
N LEU A 18 12.61 -14.41 20.34
CA LEU A 18 12.36 -13.74 21.63
C LEU A 18 12.91 -12.30 21.70
N PRO A 19 14.10 -11.98 21.17
CA PRO A 19 14.56 -10.60 21.06
C PRO A 19 13.57 -9.70 20.30
N VAL A 20 13.04 -10.19 19.17
CA VAL A 20 12.06 -9.45 18.36
C VAL A 20 10.76 -9.23 19.13
N LEU A 21 10.19 -10.28 19.73
CA LEU A 21 8.97 -10.17 20.52
C LEU A 21 9.15 -9.17 21.68
N LYS A 22 10.29 -9.21 22.38
CA LYS A 22 10.59 -8.26 23.46
C LYS A 22 10.72 -6.84 22.94
N GLN A 23 11.37 -6.63 21.80
CA GLN A 23 11.47 -5.32 21.17
C GLN A 23 10.10 -4.77 20.79
N LEU A 24 9.24 -5.59 20.18
CA LEU A 24 7.88 -5.23 19.81
C LEU A 24 7.00 -4.98 21.05
N GLN A 25 7.19 -5.73 22.14
CA GLN A 25 6.53 -5.47 23.41
C GLN A 25 6.93 -4.13 24.01
N ASN A 26 8.23 -3.79 23.99
CA ASN A 26 8.70 -2.49 24.45
C ASN A 26 8.16 -1.32 23.59
N GLN A 27 7.72 -1.60 22.37
CA GLN A 27 7.04 -0.66 21.47
C GLN A 27 5.50 -0.64 21.67
N ASN A 28 4.97 -1.37 22.66
CA ASN A 28 3.53 -1.57 22.89
C ASN A 28 2.80 -2.17 21.67
N TYR A 29 3.48 -3.00 20.87
CA TYR A 29 2.92 -3.62 19.67
C TYR A 29 2.27 -4.98 19.98
N VAL A 30 2.82 -5.71 20.96
CA VAL A 30 2.44 -7.07 21.34
C VAL A 30 2.66 -7.26 22.84
N GLU A 31 1.95 -8.20 23.45
CA GLU A 31 2.21 -8.65 24.83
C GLU A 31 2.73 -10.09 24.77
N ILE A 32 3.86 -10.37 25.44
CA ILE A 32 4.37 -11.73 25.61
C ILE A 32 3.64 -12.35 26.80
N ALA A 33 2.70 -13.24 26.52
CA ALA A 33 1.88 -13.92 27.52
C ALA A 33 2.75 -14.81 28.44
N GLY A 34 3.78 -15.44 27.88
CA GLY A 34 4.75 -16.27 28.59
C GLY A 34 5.71 -17.00 27.65
N VAL A 35 6.60 -17.81 28.22
CA VAL A 35 7.49 -18.72 27.48
C VAL A 35 7.36 -20.17 27.96
N CYS A 36 7.32 -21.11 27.04
CA CYS A 36 7.19 -22.54 27.35
C CYS A 36 8.30 -23.35 26.68
N ASP A 37 8.86 -24.32 27.42
CA ASP A 37 9.74 -25.35 26.89
C ASP A 37 9.55 -26.63 27.69
N VAL A 38 9.68 -27.79 27.05
CA VAL A 38 9.61 -29.09 27.75
C VAL A 38 10.71 -29.24 28.80
N ASP A 39 11.83 -28.53 28.62
CA ASP A 39 12.89 -28.38 29.60
C ASP A 39 12.64 -27.12 30.45
N SER A 40 12.24 -27.32 31.71
CA SER A 40 11.94 -26.23 32.64
C SER A 40 13.12 -25.27 32.84
N ASN A 41 14.36 -25.75 32.73
CA ASN A 41 15.54 -24.90 32.87
C ASN A 41 15.67 -23.94 31.68
N LYS A 42 15.36 -24.40 30.45
CA LYS A 42 15.37 -23.54 29.26
C LYS A 42 14.26 -22.50 29.32
N ALA A 43 13.05 -22.90 29.73
CA ALA A 43 11.94 -21.98 29.93
C ALA A 43 12.29 -20.89 30.96
N GLN A 44 12.82 -21.30 32.12
CA GLN A 44 13.24 -20.37 33.18
C GLN A 44 14.39 -19.45 32.73
N ALA A 45 15.39 -19.98 32.02
CA ALA A 45 16.51 -19.21 31.52
C ALA A 45 16.07 -18.15 30.51
N ALA A 46 15.18 -18.51 29.56
CA ALA A 46 14.61 -17.58 28.61
C ALA A 46 13.76 -16.51 29.31
N ALA A 47 12.90 -16.91 30.24
CA ALA A 47 12.07 -16.00 31.02
C ALA A 47 12.91 -14.97 31.80
N THR A 48 13.98 -15.43 32.44
CA THR A 48 14.92 -14.57 33.18
C THR A 48 15.64 -13.62 32.22
N LYS A 49 16.18 -14.14 31.10
CA LYS A 49 16.95 -13.36 30.13
C LYS A 49 16.14 -12.23 29.49
N PHE A 50 14.86 -12.46 29.22
CA PHE A 50 13.99 -11.51 28.54
C PHE A 50 12.99 -10.82 29.47
N GLU A 51 13.10 -11.04 30.78
CA GLU A 51 12.24 -10.48 31.82
C GLU A 51 10.74 -10.76 31.56
N ILE A 52 10.40 -12.03 31.37
CA ILE A 52 9.04 -12.50 31.11
C ILE A 52 8.51 -13.17 32.38
N SER A 53 7.37 -12.70 32.88
CA SER A 53 6.86 -13.11 34.19
C SER A 53 6.32 -14.55 34.23
N ASN A 54 5.74 -15.02 33.13
CA ASN A 54 5.12 -16.34 33.07
C ASN A 54 6.01 -17.31 32.28
N PHE A 55 6.32 -18.46 32.87
CA PHE A 55 7.00 -19.55 32.18
C PHE A 55 6.57 -20.92 32.72
N GLY A 56 6.72 -21.96 31.91
CA GLY A 56 6.30 -23.30 32.28
C GLY A 56 6.69 -24.36 31.26
N THR A 57 6.23 -25.59 31.50
CA THR A 57 6.46 -26.75 30.65
C THR A 57 5.20 -27.27 29.96
N ASP A 58 4.03 -26.79 30.38
CA ASP A 58 2.73 -27.12 29.80
C ASP A 58 2.15 -25.89 29.11
N TRP A 59 2.33 -25.82 27.80
CA TRP A 59 1.87 -24.67 27.01
C TRP A 59 0.34 -24.56 26.98
N GLN A 60 -0.41 -25.68 27.05
CA GLN A 60 -1.87 -25.66 26.99
C GLN A 60 -2.46 -25.07 28.26
N GLN A 61 -1.89 -25.44 29.41
CA GLN A 61 -2.25 -24.82 30.68
C GLN A 61 -1.87 -23.34 30.70
N MET A 62 -0.67 -22.99 30.21
CA MET A 62 -0.24 -21.59 30.12
C MET A 62 -1.13 -20.74 29.22
N VAL A 63 -1.63 -21.25 28.09
CA VAL A 63 -2.61 -20.53 27.25
C VAL A 63 -3.84 -20.16 28.07
N LYS A 64 -4.38 -21.10 28.87
CA LYS A 64 -5.55 -20.85 29.73
C LYS A 64 -5.26 -19.84 30.82
N ASP A 65 -4.13 -19.99 31.51
CA ASP A 65 -3.76 -19.14 32.64
C ASP A 65 -3.44 -17.69 32.22
N THR A 66 -2.92 -17.52 31.01
CA THR A 66 -2.50 -16.20 30.48
C THR A 66 -3.52 -15.57 29.53
N SER A 67 -4.54 -16.32 29.12
CA SER A 67 -5.50 -15.93 28.09
C SER A 67 -4.80 -15.48 26.80
N ALA A 68 -3.84 -16.28 26.31
CA ALA A 68 -3.11 -15.98 25.09
C ALA A 68 -4.04 -16.03 23.86
N ASP A 69 -3.88 -15.08 22.93
CA ASP A 69 -4.62 -15.02 21.67
C ASP A 69 -3.93 -15.85 20.57
N ALA A 70 -2.61 -16.00 20.68
CA ALA A 70 -1.77 -16.63 19.68
C ALA A 70 -0.60 -17.40 20.30
N VAL A 71 -0.05 -18.34 19.54
CA VAL A 71 1.21 -19.00 19.85
C VAL A 71 2.25 -18.77 18.76
N SER A 72 3.50 -18.65 19.18
CA SER A 72 4.67 -18.71 18.29
C SER A 72 5.46 -19.97 18.61
N VAL A 73 5.53 -20.91 17.66
CA VAL A 73 6.06 -22.25 17.86
C VAL A 73 7.44 -22.37 17.20
N CYS A 74 8.49 -22.59 18.00
CA CYS A 74 9.88 -22.70 17.59
C CYS A 74 10.53 -23.99 18.15
N LEU A 75 10.04 -25.13 17.68
CA LEU A 75 10.46 -26.47 18.09
C LEU A 75 11.08 -27.24 16.91
N PRO A 76 11.63 -28.44 17.12
CA PRO A 76 12.04 -29.31 16.02
C PRO A 76 10.86 -29.62 15.07
N PRO A 77 11.09 -29.80 13.75
CA PRO A 77 10.04 -29.88 12.73
C PRO A 77 8.89 -30.85 13.00
N GLY A 78 9.20 -32.02 13.58
CA GLY A 78 8.19 -33.03 13.84
C GLY A 78 7.19 -32.60 14.93
N ILE A 79 7.68 -31.83 15.90
CA ILE A 79 6.92 -31.34 17.04
C ILE A 79 6.22 -30.01 16.67
N ASN A 80 6.85 -29.16 15.84
CA ASN A 80 6.23 -27.94 15.29
C ASN A 80 4.85 -28.22 14.71
N ALA A 81 4.75 -29.23 13.84
CA ALA A 81 3.50 -29.56 13.17
C ALA A 81 2.40 -29.99 14.15
N GLU A 82 2.76 -30.78 15.15
CA GLU A 82 1.83 -31.30 16.15
C GLU A 82 1.30 -30.18 17.06
N ILE A 83 2.19 -29.37 17.63
CA ILE A 83 1.81 -28.25 18.50
C ILE A 83 1.02 -27.19 17.72
N SER A 84 1.44 -26.87 16.49
CA SER A 84 0.73 -25.90 15.66
C SER A 84 -0.67 -26.37 15.28
N THR A 85 -0.83 -27.66 14.99
CA THR A 85 -2.16 -28.26 14.70
C THR A 85 -3.06 -28.18 15.93
N GLN A 86 -2.56 -28.61 17.09
CA GLN A 86 -3.32 -28.57 18.36
C GLN A 86 -3.68 -27.13 18.77
N ALA A 87 -2.79 -26.16 18.55
CA ALA A 87 -3.05 -24.76 18.87
C ALA A 87 -4.20 -24.17 18.03
N ILE A 88 -4.24 -24.50 16.73
CA ILE A 88 -5.37 -24.13 15.86
C ILE A 88 -6.67 -24.77 16.35
N GLU A 89 -6.66 -26.07 16.68
CA GLU A 89 -7.84 -26.78 17.21
C GLU A 89 -8.31 -26.20 18.56
N MET A 90 -7.41 -25.57 19.32
CA MET A 90 -7.71 -24.85 20.56
C MET A 90 -8.20 -23.40 20.33
N GLY A 91 -8.30 -22.93 19.09
CA GLY A 91 -8.81 -21.60 18.77
C GLY A 91 -7.75 -20.49 18.76
N LEU A 92 -6.45 -20.82 18.62
CA LEU A 92 -5.36 -19.84 18.67
C LEU A 92 -4.81 -19.49 17.28
N HIS A 93 -4.38 -18.25 17.11
CA HIS A 93 -3.55 -17.89 15.96
C HIS A 93 -2.15 -18.53 16.09
N VAL A 94 -1.53 -18.92 14.96
CA VAL A 94 -0.24 -19.65 15.01
C VAL A 94 0.80 -19.08 14.06
N LEU A 95 1.94 -18.67 14.61
CA LEU A 95 3.18 -18.51 13.84
C LEU A 95 4.05 -19.75 14.08
N CYS A 96 4.26 -20.57 13.06
CA CYS A 96 5.07 -21.79 13.13
C CYS A 96 6.43 -21.53 12.50
N GLU A 97 7.51 -21.79 13.24
CA GLU A 97 8.84 -21.77 12.66
C GLU A 97 8.98 -22.85 11.59
N LYS A 98 9.69 -22.50 10.52
CA LYS A 98 9.95 -23.41 9.41
C LYS A 98 10.87 -24.58 9.84
N PRO A 99 10.87 -25.68 9.06
CA PRO A 99 9.81 -26.07 8.13
C PRO A 99 8.49 -26.37 8.85
N PRO A 100 7.36 -26.33 8.12
CA PRO A 100 6.04 -26.64 8.69
C PRO A 100 5.95 -28.09 9.19
N GLY A 101 6.83 -29.01 8.78
CA GLY A 101 6.86 -30.37 9.29
C GLY A 101 8.02 -31.20 8.72
N ARG A 102 8.09 -32.49 9.09
CA ARG A 102 9.10 -33.44 8.56
C ARG A 102 8.70 -34.08 7.24
N ASN A 103 7.41 -34.11 6.92
CA ASN A 103 6.86 -34.76 5.73
C ASN A 103 5.52 -34.14 5.33
N VAL A 104 5.05 -34.52 4.14
CA VAL A 104 3.78 -34.08 3.58
C VAL A 104 2.61 -34.39 4.51
N ALA A 105 2.51 -35.60 5.06
CA ALA A 105 1.40 -35.98 5.93
C ALA A 105 1.26 -35.07 7.17
N GLN A 106 2.35 -34.54 7.71
CA GLN A 106 2.32 -33.55 8.79
C GLN A 106 1.80 -32.19 8.31
N ALA A 107 2.29 -31.72 7.16
CA ALA A 107 1.84 -30.45 6.59
C ALA A 107 0.37 -30.50 6.14
N GLU A 108 -0.11 -31.65 5.64
CA GLU A 108 -1.52 -31.88 5.33
C GLU A 108 -2.41 -31.75 6.57
N ARG A 109 -1.99 -32.27 7.72
CA ARG A 109 -2.76 -32.13 8.97
C ARG A 109 -2.83 -30.67 9.42
N MET A 110 -1.73 -29.93 9.35
CA MET A 110 -1.73 -28.50 9.64
C MET A 110 -2.64 -27.73 8.70
N ALA A 111 -2.56 -28.00 7.39
CA ALA A 111 -3.41 -27.37 6.39
C ALA A 111 -4.89 -27.72 6.62
N ALA A 112 -5.21 -28.96 6.99
CA ALA A 112 -6.56 -29.39 7.32
C ALA A 112 -7.12 -28.69 8.57
N ALA A 113 -6.31 -28.53 9.62
CA ALA A 113 -6.70 -27.78 10.81
C ALA A 113 -6.93 -26.29 10.48
N ALA A 114 -6.01 -25.65 9.75
CA ALA A 114 -6.20 -24.29 9.26
C ALA A 114 -7.39 -24.18 8.30
N ALA A 115 -7.71 -25.24 7.55
CA ALA A 115 -8.88 -25.32 6.68
C ALA A 115 -10.17 -25.28 7.51
N ALA A 116 -10.23 -26.04 8.60
CA ALA A 116 -11.35 -26.12 9.53
C ALA A 116 -11.57 -24.84 10.36
N HIS A 117 -10.52 -24.06 10.58
CA HIS A 117 -10.56 -22.81 11.36
C HIS A 117 -10.20 -21.58 10.50
N PRO A 118 -11.04 -21.21 9.52
CA PRO A 118 -10.76 -20.09 8.64
C PRO A 118 -10.65 -18.76 9.38
N GLU A 119 -11.22 -18.56 10.56
CA GLU A 119 -11.10 -17.34 11.35
C GLU A 119 -9.68 -17.11 11.92
N LEU A 120 -8.87 -18.17 12.03
CA LEU A 120 -7.55 -18.11 12.65
C LEU A 120 -6.46 -17.81 11.62
N VAL A 121 -5.75 -16.71 11.84
CA VAL A 121 -4.47 -16.43 11.16
C VAL A 121 -3.42 -17.47 11.55
N ASN A 122 -2.84 -18.09 10.53
CA ASN A 122 -1.72 -19.02 10.65
C ASN A 122 -0.64 -18.64 9.63
N MET A 123 0.63 -18.86 9.99
CA MET A 123 1.77 -18.43 9.18
C MET A 123 2.98 -19.34 9.44
N ILE A 124 3.73 -19.63 8.39
CA ILE A 124 5.06 -20.23 8.46
C ILE A 124 6.08 -19.11 8.41
N ALA A 125 7.06 -19.15 9.32
CA ALA A 125 8.07 -18.12 9.46
C ALA A 125 9.16 -18.20 8.37
N PHE A 126 8.78 -17.84 7.14
CA PHE A 126 9.71 -17.63 6.04
C PHE A 126 10.23 -16.18 6.03
N ASN A 127 11.01 -15.82 7.05
CA ASN A 127 11.41 -14.45 7.34
C ASN A 127 12.13 -13.72 6.20
N ARG A 128 12.76 -14.44 5.25
CA ARG A 128 13.44 -13.83 4.10
C ARG A 128 12.52 -13.11 3.13
N ARG A 129 11.23 -13.48 3.08
CA ARG A 129 10.20 -12.71 2.36
C ARG A 129 10.02 -11.31 2.93
N HIS A 130 10.38 -11.13 4.20
CA HIS A 130 10.25 -9.88 4.95
C HIS A 130 11.60 -9.15 5.08
N ALA A 131 12.68 -9.67 4.50
CA ALA A 131 13.98 -9.00 4.55
C ALA A 131 13.89 -7.64 3.81
N PRO A 132 14.36 -6.53 4.39
CA PRO A 132 14.28 -5.20 3.80
C PRO A 132 14.87 -5.11 2.39
N LEU A 133 16.05 -5.72 2.16
CA LEU A 133 16.66 -5.76 0.84
C LEU A 133 15.81 -6.55 -0.18
N TYR A 134 15.19 -7.65 0.24
CA TYR A 134 14.33 -8.44 -0.65
C TYR A 134 13.06 -7.69 -1.00
N THR A 135 12.35 -7.16 0.00
CA THR A 135 11.11 -6.40 -0.21
C THR A 135 11.36 -5.14 -1.04
N HIS A 136 12.47 -4.45 -0.80
CA HIS A 136 12.90 -3.29 -1.60
C HIS A 136 13.21 -3.68 -3.05
N ALA A 137 14.00 -4.73 -3.27
CA ALA A 137 14.33 -5.19 -4.61
C ALA A 137 13.10 -5.69 -5.39
N MET A 138 12.19 -6.41 -4.72
CA MET A 138 10.95 -6.87 -5.34
C MET A 138 10.03 -5.71 -5.70
N LYS A 139 9.96 -4.65 -4.88
CA LYS A 139 9.21 -3.44 -5.22
C LYS A 139 9.74 -2.83 -6.52
N TYR A 140 11.05 -2.63 -6.65
CA TYR A 140 11.68 -2.08 -7.86
C TYR A 140 11.50 -3.00 -9.07
N SER A 141 11.59 -4.32 -8.85
CA SER A 141 11.32 -5.34 -9.88
C SER A 141 9.93 -5.18 -10.46
N LEU A 142 8.91 -5.21 -9.59
CA LEU A 142 7.51 -5.20 -9.99
C LEU A 142 7.07 -3.86 -10.61
N GLU A 143 7.81 -2.77 -10.42
CA GLU A 143 7.59 -1.51 -11.17
C GLU A 143 7.91 -1.65 -12.67
N LEU A 144 8.82 -2.55 -13.05
CA LEU A 144 9.22 -2.80 -14.44
C LEU A 144 8.63 -4.09 -15.04
N GLY A 145 8.21 -5.04 -14.21
CA GLY A 145 7.58 -6.30 -14.61
C GLY A 145 8.01 -7.47 -13.72
N LYS A 146 7.38 -8.64 -13.83
CA LYS A 146 7.77 -9.77 -12.99
C LYS A 146 9.15 -10.34 -13.37
N PRO A 147 9.87 -10.93 -12.41
CA PRO A 147 11.07 -11.69 -12.67
C PRO A 147 10.84 -12.87 -13.62
N HIS A 148 11.70 -13.01 -14.62
CA HIS A 148 11.71 -14.14 -15.56
C HIS A 148 12.53 -15.31 -15.03
N VAL A 149 13.70 -15.00 -14.45
CA VAL A 149 14.67 -16.01 -14.00
C VAL A 149 15.15 -15.65 -12.62
N PHE A 150 15.19 -16.63 -11.73
CA PHE A 150 15.77 -16.51 -10.40
C PHE A 150 16.95 -17.48 -10.24
N HIS A 151 18.04 -17.01 -9.66
CA HIS A 151 19.15 -17.85 -9.25
C HIS A 151 19.42 -17.68 -7.75
N GLY A 152 19.31 -18.79 -7.02
CA GLY A 152 19.49 -18.83 -5.58
C GLY A 152 20.69 -19.69 -5.21
N ARG A 153 21.67 -19.12 -4.52
CA ARG A 153 22.83 -19.86 -4.02
C ARG A 153 22.84 -19.88 -2.50
N PHE A 154 22.80 -21.08 -1.95
CA PHE A 154 23.00 -21.34 -0.53
C PHE A 154 24.21 -22.23 -0.33
N THR A 155 25.19 -21.79 0.45
CA THR A 155 26.34 -22.64 0.78
C THR A 155 26.61 -22.66 2.27
N ARG A 156 27.29 -23.70 2.77
CA ARG A 156 27.69 -23.82 4.18
C ARG A 156 28.97 -24.65 4.32
N ALA A 157 29.81 -24.31 5.29
CA ALA A 157 31.03 -25.06 5.60
C ALA A 157 30.76 -26.27 6.50
N CYS A 158 30.22 -27.33 5.92
CA CYS A 158 29.87 -28.57 6.63
C CYS A 158 30.61 -29.81 6.09
N LEU A 159 31.69 -29.65 5.33
CA LEU A 159 32.49 -30.78 4.87
C LEU A 159 33.03 -31.58 6.06
N GLY A 160 32.69 -32.87 6.13
CA GLY A 160 33.08 -33.77 7.23
C GLY A 160 32.19 -33.72 8.47
N ALA A 161 31.15 -32.87 8.49
CA ALA A 161 30.15 -32.89 9.56
C ALA A 161 29.34 -34.20 9.53
N ASN A 162 28.84 -34.64 10.70
CA ASN A 162 28.05 -35.86 10.79
C ASN A 162 26.76 -35.72 9.95
N PRO A 163 26.52 -36.61 8.96
CA PRO A 163 25.32 -36.58 8.10
C PRO A 163 24.01 -36.91 8.83
N SER A 164 24.06 -37.29 10.12
CA SER A 164 22.87 -37.60 10.92
C SER A 164 21.94 -36.41 11.19
N ASN A 165 22.35 -35.17 10.85
CA ASN A 165 21.42 -34.05 10.64
C ASN A 165 20.78 -34.18 9.27
N THR A 166 20.03 -35.28 9.11
CA THR A 166 19.52 -35.95 7.91
C THR A 166 19.49 -35.08 6.65
N VAL A 167 19.78 -35.64 5.47
CA VAL A 167 19.68 -34.93 4.17
C VAL A 167 18.35 -34.21 3.95
N LYS A 168 17.28 -34.64 4.64
CA LYS A 168 16.04 -33.89 4.75
C LYS A 168 16.25 -32.51 5.37
N ASP A 169 16.95 -32.40 6.51
CA ASP A 169 17.21 -31.15 7.23
C ASP A 169 17.97 -30.10 6.40
N TRP A 170 18.82 -30.49 5.46
CA TRP A 170 19.55 -29.52 4.63
C TRP A 170 18.66 -28.76 3.65
N ILE A 171 17.75 -29.47 2.98
CA ILE A 171 16.78 -28.84 2.07
C ILE A 171 15.59 -28.28 2.86
N THR A 172 15.10 -28.99 3.88
CA THR A 172 13.90 -28.61 4.64
C THR A 172 14.17 -27.57 5.71
N SER A 173 15.41 -27.40 6.21
CA SER A 173 15.72 -26.44 7.27
C SER A 173 16.58 -25.28 6.78
N ASP A 174 17.80 -25.56 6.32
CA ASP A 174 18.78 -24.51 6.00
C ASP A 174 18.50 -23.85 4.63
N ALA A 175 18.35 -24.67 3.58
CA ALA A 175 18.11 -24.16 2.23
C ALA A 175 16.64 -23.82 1.94
N SER A 176 15.75 -24.11 2.89
CA SER A 176 14.31 -23.84 2.79
C SER A 176 14.00 -22.38 2.49
N HIS A 177 14.77 -21.45 3.05
CA HIS A 177 14.64 -20.02 2.74
C HIS A 177 14.94 -19.70 1.28
N THR A 178 15.94 -20.35 0.68
CA THR A 178 16.29 -20.12 -0.73
C THR A 178 15.21 -20.69 -1.64
N LEU A 179 14.67 -21.86 -1.29
CA LEU A 179 13.57 -22.47 -2.02
C LEU A 179 12.29 -21.62 -1.93
N ASP A 180 11.94 -21.18 -0.72
CA ASP A 180 10.80 -20.31 -0.47
C ASP A 180 10.93 -18.97 -1.21
N LEU A 181 12.10 -18.32 -1.14
CA LEU A 181 12.33 -17.04 -1.79
C LEU A 181 12.24 -17.16 -3.31
N ALA A 182 12.68 -18.28 -3.88
CA ALA A 182 12.49 -18.56 -5.30
C ALA A 182 10.99 -18.58 -5.65
N ILE A 183 10.20 -19.35 -4.90
CA ILE A 183 8.74 -19.46 -5.10
C ILE A 183 8.06 -18.10 -4.93
N ALA A 184 8.44 -17.32 -3.91
CA ALA A 184 7.91 -15.99 -3.68
C ALA A 184 8.26 -15.01 -4.81
N THR A 185 9.36 -15.24 -5.54
CA THR A 185 9.86 -14.36 -6.60
C THR A 185 9.30 -14.72 -7.98
N ILE A 186 9.24 -16.02 -8.31
CA ILE A 186 8.86 -16.50 -9.66
C ILE A 186 7.53 -17.27 -9.69
N GLY A 187 6.84 -17.42 -8.55
CA GLY A 187 5.63 -18.21 -8.43
C GLY A 187 5.89 -19.70 -8.18
N PHE A 188 4.82 -20.44 -7.92
CA PHE A 188 4.90 -21.86 -7.61
C PHE A 188 5.21 -22.70 -8.88
N PRO A 189 6.23 -23.57 -8.86
CA PRO A 189 6.59 -24.36 -10.03
C PRO A 189 5.64 -25.53 -10.29
N HIS A 190 5.47 -25.89 -11.57
CA HIS A 190 4.72 -27.09 -11.98
C HIS A 190 5.63 -28.31 -12.12
N SER A 191 6.94 -28.12 -12.31
CA SER A 191 7.91 -29.23 -12.38
C SER A 191 9.31 -28.86 -11.89
N VAL A 192 10.09 -29.88 -11.58
CA VAL A 192 11.45 -29.75 -11.04
C VAL A 192 12.40 -30.75 -11.67
N SER A 193 13.64 -30.34 -11.92
CA SER A 193 14.75 -31.25 -12.20
C SER A 193 15.87 -31.06 -11.19
N VAL A 194 16.58 -32.14 -10.89
CA VAL A 194 17.58 -32.15 -9.82
C VAL A 194 18.87 -32.78 -10.31
N THR A 195 20.00 -32.18 -9.97
CA THR A 195 21.31 -32.82 -9.99
C THR A 195 21.84 -32.84 -8.57
N ARG A 196 22.35 -33.99 -8.13
CA ARG A 196 22.86 -34.17 -6.78
C ARG A 196 24.20 -34.88 -6.80
N LYS A 197 25.03 -34.56 -5.82
CA LYS A 197 26.34 -35.17 -5.64
C LYS A 197 26.62 -35.35 -4.15
N GLN A 198 27.15 -36.52 -3.83
CA GLN A 198 27.73 -36.80 -2.54
C GLN A 198 29.24 -36.52 -2.57
N VAL A 199 29.70 -35.73 -1.60
CA VAL A 199 31.11 -35.45 -1.36
C VAL A 199 31.47 -35.96 0.04
N GLY A 200 32.37 -36.94 0.12
CA GLY A 200 32.73 -37.60 1.37
C GLY A 200 31.75 -38.71 1.79
N LYS A 201 31.75 -39.07 3.07
CA LYS A 201 30.84 -40.10 3.62
C LYS A 201 29.53 -39.47 4.05
N GLY A 202 28.42 -40.16 3.82
CA GLY A 202 27.09 -39.69 4.21
C GLY A 202 26.15 -39.73 3.03
N ALA A 203 25.33 -38.69 2.88
CA ALA A 203 24.35 -38.61 1.83
C ALA A 203 24.47 -37.26 1.10
N ASP A 204 23.70 -37.06 0.04
CA ASP A 204 23.92 -35.98 -0.93
C ASP A 204 23.99 -34.59 -0.29
N ASN A 205 25.10 -33.89 -0.51
CA ASN A 205 25.45 -32.62 0.14
C ASN A 205 25.74 -31.49 -0.85
N VAL A 206 25.60 -31.75 -2.14
CA VAL A 206 25.66 -30.76 -3.21
C VAL A 206 24.49 -30.99 -4.15
N TRP A 207 23.70 -29.95 -4.39
CA TRP A 207 22.47 -30.01 -5.17
C TRP A 207 22.39 -28.82 -6.14
N THR A 208 21.96 -29.09 -7.36
CA THR A 208 21.51 -28.09 -8.33
C THR A 208 20.06 -28.44 -8.68
N ILE A 209 19.13 -27.54 -8.40
CA ILE A 209 17.70 -27.75 -8.60
C ILE A 209 17.22 -26.74 -9.63
N GLN A 210 16.52 -27.18 -10.66
CA GLN A 210 15.84 -26.29 -11.61
C GLN A 210 14.34 -26.39 -11.40
N LEU A 211 13.70 -25.27 -11.13
CA LEU A 211 12.26 -25.13 -11.00
C LEU A 211 11.70 -24.54 -12.28
N HIS A 212 10.63 -25.13 -12.79
CA HIS A 212 9.96 -24.71 -14.02
C HIS A 212 8.53 -24.27 -13.71
N SER A 213 8.22 -23.04 -14.11
CA SER A 213 6.89 -22.43 -14.09
C SER A 213 6.52 -21.99 -15.52
N ASP A 214 5.26 -21.61 -15.75
CA ASP A 214 4.75 -21.34 -17.11
C ASP A 214 5.48 -20.18 -17.83
N SER A 215 5.82 -19.11 -17.10
CA SER A 215 6.47 -17.90 -17.65
C SER A 215 7.81 -17.56 -17.00
N SER A 216 8.28 -18.36 -16.03
CA SER A 216 9.49 -18.08 -15.25
C SER A 216 10.20 -19.38 -14.84
N SER A 217 11.47 -19.27 -14.46
CA SER A 217 12.25 -20.42 -13.99
C SER A 217 13.22 -20.04 -12.88
N ALA A 218 13.63 -21.03 -12.08
CA ALA A 218 14.66 -20.82 -11.08
C ALA A 218 15.74 -21.89 -11.12
N VAL A 219 16.97 -21.50 -10.83
CA VAL A 219 18.09 -22.40 -10.59
C VAL A 219 18.58 -22.20 -9.17
N LEU A 220 18.58 -23.25 -8.37
CA LEU A 220 19.02 -23.22 -6.99
C LEU A 220 20.26 -24.09 -6.83
N VAL A 221 21.31 -23.54 -6.22
CA VAL A 221 22.56 -24.24 -5.95
C VAL A 221 22.74 -24.33 -4.44
N PHE A 222 22.68 -25.55 -3.91
CA PHE A 222 22.93 -25.84 -2.51
C PHE A 222 24.24 -26.61 -2.36
N ASP A 223 25.22 -26.02 -1.67
CA ASP A 223 26.53 -26.65 -1.46
C ASP A 223 26.94 -26.59 0.02
N PHE A 224 26.76 -27.70 0.71
CA PHE A 224 27.11 -27.87 2.12
C PHE A 224 28.57 -28.28 2.33
N THR A 225 29.36 -28.31 1.25
CA THR A 225 30.80 -28.60 1.29
C THR A 225 31.67 -27.38 1.02
N ALA A 226 31.06 -26.24 0.67
CA ALA A 226 31.74 -25.00 0.38
C ALA A 226 32.49 -24.44 1.60
N GLY A 227 33.44 -23.53 1.37
CA GLY A 227 34.28 -22.97 2.44
C GLY A 227 33.61 -21.99 3.42
N ARG A 228 32.37 -21.54 3.17
CA ARG A 228 31.66 -20.58 4.05
C ARG A 228 30.15 -20.60 3.88
N ARG A 229 29.43 -19.94 4.80
CA ARG A 229 28.01 -19.64 4.64
C ARG A 229 27.81 -18.52 3.61
N VAL A 230 27.00 -18.76 2.59
CA VAL A 230 26.61 -17.76 1.58
C VAL A 230 25.13 -17.87 1.32
N GLU A 231 24.46 -16.72 1.30
CA GLU A 231 23.07 -16.59 0.87
C GLU A 231 23.01 -15.46 -0.16
N ARG A 232 22.97 -15.86 -1.43
CA ARG A 232 23.00 -14.94 -2.57
C ARG A 232 21.83 -15.25 -3.48
N PHE A 233 21.11 -14.22 -3.87
CA PHE A 233 19.93 -14.32 -4.72
C PHE A 233 20.09 -13.30 -5.83
N GLU A 234 19.82 -13.70 -7.05
CA GLU A 234 19.86 -12.80 -8.20
C GLU A 234 18.70 -13.14 -9.12
N TRP A 235 18.14 -12.13 -9.76
CA TRP A 235 17.07 -12.33 -10.72
C TRP A 235 17.05 -11.19 -11.73
N SER A 236 16.45 -11.47 -12.87
CA SER A 236 16.26 -10.48 -13.93
C SER A 236 14.83 -10.49 -14.43
N GLY A 237 14.42 -9.34 -14.97
CA GLY A 237 13.12 -9.15 -15.59
C GLY A 237 13.23 -8.16 -16.74
N PRO A 238 12.11 -7.55 -17.17
CA PRO A 238 12.10 -6.60 -18.28
C PRO A 238 13.00 -5.38 -18.03
N GLY A 239 14.22 -5.40 -18.59
CA GLY A 239 15.15 -4.27 -18.56
C GLY A 239 15.88 -4.05 -17.23
N TYR A 240 15.85 -5.02 -16.31
CA TYR A 240 16.53 -4.91 -15.02
C TYR A 240 17.18 -6.20 -14.53
N ASP A 241 18.16 -6.03 -13.65
CA ASP A 241 18.87 -7.09 -12.94
C ASP A 241 19.01 -6.75 -11.46
N VAL A 242 18.81 -7.76 -10.62
CA VAL A 242 18.98 -7.69 -9.17
C VAL A 242 20.07 -8.66 -8.73
N LEU A 243 20.90 -8.21 -7.81
CA LEU A 243 21.78 -9.07 -7.03
C LEU A 243 21.67 -8.75 -5.54
N LEU A 244 21.23 -9.70 -4.74
CA LEU A 244 21.20 -9.62 -3.28
C LEU A 244 22.22 -10.57 -2.66
N SER A 245 22.99 -10.08 -1.68
CA SER A 245 23.73 -10.90 -0.72
C SER A 245 23.19 -10.58 0.67
N LEU A 246 22.22 -11.37 1.15
CA LEU A 246 21.56 -11.09 2.42
C LEU A 246 22.47 -11.40 3.62
N PRO A 247 22.40 -10.59 4.69
CA PRO A 247 21.51 -9.45 4.87
C PRO A 247 22.18 -8.13 4.42
N ASP A 248 23.38 -8.16 3.87
CA ASP A 248 24.28 -7.01 3.90
C ASP A 248 24.06 -6.03 2.75
N ARG A 249 23.95 -6.55 1.52
CA ARG A 249 24.02 -5.73 0.30
C ARG A 249 23.06 -6.16 -0.79
N GLY A 250 22.61 -5.19 -1.57
CA GLY A 250 21.86 -5.36 -2.80
C GLY A 250 22.45 -4.51 -3.92
N GLU A 251 22.30 -4.95 -5.15
CA GLU A 251 22.60 -4.20 -6.36
C GLU A 251 21.39 -4.27 -7.27
N TRP A 252 21.09 -3.15 -7.91
CA TRP A 252 20.00 -3.00 -8.86
C TRP A 252 20.50 -2.30 -10.10
N SER A 253 20.28 -2.93 -11.24
CA SER A 253 20.64 -2.38 -12.55
C SER A 253 19.37 -2.22 -13.37
N CYS A 254 19.23 -1.09 -14.04
CA CYS A 254 18.16 -0.84 -15.00
C CYS A 254 18.79 -0.34 -16.30
N GLN A 255 18.25 -0.77 -17.45
CA GLN A 255 18.77 -0.40 -18.75
C GLN A 255 18.83 1.12 -18.91
N GLY A 256 20.01 1.64 -19.27
CA GLY A 256 20.24 3.07 -19.47
C GLY A 256 20.54 3.86 -18.20
N GLU A 257 20.48 3.23 -17.02
CA GLU A 257 20.72 3.87 -15.73
C GLU A 257 22.00 3.36 -15.05
N PRO A 258 22.66 4.16 -14.18
CA PRO A 258 23.75 3.68 -13.35
C PRO A 258 23.29 2.58 -12.38
N VAL A 259 24.17 1.60 -12.12
CA VAL A 259 23.93 0.55 -11.13
C VAL A 259 23.79 1.18 -9.74
N GLN A 260 22.67 0.88 -9.08
CA GLN A 260 22.41 1.28 -7.71
C GLN A 260 22.95 0.22 -6.75
N GLN A 261 23.57 0.66 -5.66
CA GLN A 261 24.04 -0.21 -4.59
C GLN A 261 23.30 0.14 -3.31
N TRP A 262 22.83 -0.89 -2.62
CA TRP A 262 22.06 -0.78 -1.39
C TRP A 262 22.75 -1.54 -0.27
N LYS A 263 22.76 -0.94 0.92
CA LYS A 263 23.08 -1.66 2.15
C LYS A 263 21.81 -1.79 2.97
N ALA A 264 21.61 -2.93 3.64
CA ALA A 264 20.42 -3.07 4.48
C ALA A 264 20.37 -2.03 5.60
N SER A 265 21.53 -1.65 6.16
CA SER A 265 21.66 -0.59 7.16
C SER A 265 21.10 0.74 6.70
N ASP A 266 21.19 1.05 5.41
CA ASP A 266 20.73 2.32 4.85
C ASP A 266 19.21 2.31 4.65
N LEU A 267 18.61 1.13 4.45
CA LEU A 267 17.17 0.94 4.32
C LEU A 267 16.44 0.94 5.67
N THR A 268 17.06 0.39 6.71
CA THR A 268 16.42 0.21 8.03
C THR A 268 16.95 1.11 9.12
N THR A 269 18.04 1.84 8.87
CA THR A 269 18.84 2.56 9.89
C THR A 269 19.33 1.65 11.03
N SER A 270 19.41 0.34 10.79
CA SER A 270 19.76 -0.67 11.79
C SER A 270 20.79 -1.66 11.24
N ASN A 271 21.74 -2.06 12.07
CA ASN A 271 22.65 -3.18 11.81
C ASN A 271 22.17 -4.48 12.47
N ASP A 272 20.97 -4.48 13.03
CA ASP A 272 20.43 -5.64 13.74
C ASP A 272 20.11 -6.77 12.76
N PHE A 273 20.66 -7.95 13.06
CA PHE A 273 20.44 -9.19 12.31
C PHE A 273 18.94 -9.53 12.17
N THR A 274 18.17 -9.38 13.25
CA THR A 274 16.74 -9.72 13.27
C THR A 274 15.90 -8.78 12.42
N VAL A 275 16.36 -7.53 12.25
CA VAL A 275 15.74 -6.55 11.36
C VAL A 275 16.12 -6.84 9.91
N ASN A 276 17.41 -6.96 9.61
CA ASN A 276 17.89 -7.04 8.23
C ASN A 276 17.66 -8.41 7.56
N TYR A 277 17.40 -9.46 8.35
CA TYR A 277 16.87 -10.73 7.85
C TYR A 277 15.34 -10.84 7.90
N GLY A 278 14.62 -9.82 8.36
CA GLY A 278 13.16 -9.74 8.25
C GLY A 278 12.36 -10.40 9.38
N PHE A 279 12.99 -10.88 10.46
CA PHE A 279 12.27 -11.47 11.61
C PHE A 279 11.33 -10.45 12.26
N GLN A 280 11.76 -9.19 12.40
CA GLN A 280 10.91 -8.15 12.98
C GLN A 280 9.65 -7.90 12.14
N ASP A 281 9.81 -7.77 10.82
CA ASP A 281 8.70 -7.47 9.92
C ASP A 281 7.80 -8.68 9.66
N GLU A 282 8.33 -9.90 9.81
CA GLU A 282 7.54 -11.14 9.87
C GLU A 282 6.55 -11.13 11.05
N TYR A 283 7.03 -10.87 12.27
CA TYR A 283 6.15 -10.78 13.43
C TYR A 283 5.12 -9.65 13.30
N ARG A 284 5.54 -8.48 12.80
CA ARG A 284 4.60 -7.38 12.53
C ARG A 284 3.54 -7.81 11.53
N TYR A 285 3.92 -8.49 10.45
CA TYR A 285 2.96 -8.99 9.47
C TYR A 285 1.94 -9.93 10.12
N PHE A 286 2.40 -10.92 10.90
CA PHE A 286 1.55 -11.87 11.58
C PHE A 286 0.57 -11.18 12.55
N ILE A 287 1.06 -10.27 13.38
CA ILE A 287 0.25 -9.50 14.34
C ILE A 287 -0.77 -8.60 13.62
N ASP A 288 -0.34 -7.89 12.57
CA ASP A 288 -1.20 -7.01 11.77
C ASP A 288 -2.33 -7.78 11.09
N ALA A 289 -2.04 -9.00 10.63
CA ALA A 289 -3.06 -9.87 10.04
C ALA A 289 -4.11 -10.29 11.08
N ILE A 290 -3.70 -10.57 12.33
CA ILE A 290 -4.62 -10.93 13.42
C ILE A 290 -5.59 -9.78 13.73
N VAL A 291 -5.08 -8.53 13.79
CA VAL A 291 -5.90 -7.37 14.13
C VAL A 291 -6.65 -6.75 12.93
N GLY A 292 -6.52 -7.33 11.74
CA GLY A 292 -7.20 -6.88 10.52
C GLY A 292 -6.56 -5.69 9.79
N ASN A 293 -5.32 -5.33 10.13
CA ASN A 293 -4.58 -4.24 9.49
C ASN A 293 -3.81 -4.66 8.24
N ARG A 294 -3.63 -5.96 8.01
CA ARG A 294 -2.99 -6.53 6.81
C ARG A 294 -3.79 -7.69 6.24
N PRO A 295 -3.59 -8.00 4.94
CA PRO A 295 -4.08 -9.24 4.36
C PRO A 295 -3.53 -10.45 5.10
N ARG A 296 -4.17 -11.60 4.91
CA ARG A 296 -3.68 -12.86 5.46
C ARG A 296 -2.33 -13.25 4.85
N PRO A 297 -1.44 -13.90 5.63
CA PRO A 297 -0.14 -14.32 5.15
C PRO A 297 -0.23 -15.23 3.93
N GLN A 298 0.58 -14.95 2.90
CA GLN A 298 0.72 -15.83 1.74
C GLN A 298 1.47 -17.13 2.06
N ALA A 299 2.22 -17.14 3.17
CA ALA A 299 2.95 -18.29 3.67
C ALA A 299 2.16 -18.99 4.79
N ASP A 300 0.86 -19.26 4.56
CA ASP A 300 0.01 -19.97 5.51
C ASP A 300 0.26 -21.50 5.50
N PHE A 301 -0.50 -22.26 6.28
CA PHE A 301 -0.33 -23.72 6.35
C PHE A 301 -0.76 -24.44 5.07
N ILE A 302 -1.64 -23.84 4.26
CA ILE A 302 -1.98 -24.36 2.94
C ILE A 302 -0.77 -24.24 2.01
N TYR A 303 -0.12 -23.07 1.99
CA TYR A 303 1.17 -22.90 1.31
C TYR A 303 2.21 -23.90 1.84
N GLY A 304 2.25 -24.13 3.16
CA GLY A 304 3.11 -25.12 3.79
C GLY A 304 2.96 -26.54 3.28
N GLN A 305 1.73 -26.98 3.06
CA GLN A 305 1.44 -28.28 2.45
C GLN A 305 2.10 -28.39 1.08
N SER A 306 1.83 -27.43 0.22
CA SER A 306 2.35 -27.37 -1.14
C SER A 306 3.88 -27.32 -1.16
N PHE A 307 4.46 -26.48 -0.30
CA PHE A 307 5.90 -26.38 -0.12
C PHE A 307 6.50 -27.74 0.25
N MET A 308 5.87 -28.51 1.14
CA MET A 308 6.35 -29.84 1.51
C MET A 308 6.19 -30.87 0.40
N TYR A 309 5.17 -30.76 -0.46
CA TYR A 309 5.05 -31.58 -1.67
C TYR A 309 6.17 -31.30 -2.66
N LEU A 310 6.52 -30.03 -2.87
CA LEU A 310 7.68 -29.65 -3.69
C LEU A 310 8.97 -30.21 -3.09
N VAL A 311 9.19 -30.06 -1.79
CA VAL A 311 10.36 -30.60 -1.10
C VAL A 311 10.44 -32.13 -1.25
N GLN A 312 9.33 -32.84 -1.07
CA GLN A 312 9.27 -34.27 -1.31
C GLN A 312 9.64 -34.62 -2.75
N THR A 313 9.07 -33.91 -3.72
CA THR A 313 9.35 -34.09 -5.15
C THR A 313 10.83 -33.89 -5.45
N ILE A 314 11.47 -32.86 -4.88
CA ILE A 314 12.91 -32.60 -5.02
C ILE A 314 13.74 -33.77 -4.47
N LEU A 315 13.43 -34.25 -3.27
CA LEU A 315 14.18 -35.32 -2.62
C LEU A 315 14.08 -36.66 -3.37
N GLU A 316 12.90 -36.93 -3.94
CA GLU A 316 12.59 -38.16 -4.66
C GLU A 316 12.98 -38.09 -6.15
N CYS A 317 13.17 -36.89 -6.72
CA CYS A 317 13.53 -36.72 -8.13
C CYS A 317 14.92 -37.29 -8.45
N PRO A 318 15.03 -38.34 -9.29
CA PRO A 318 16.33 -38.89 -9.68
C PRO A 318 17.21 -37.84 -10.36
N SER A 319 18.53 -37.97 -10.21
CA SER A 319 19.47 -36.99 -10.77
C SER A 319 19.39 -36.98 -12.30
N GLY A 320 19.17 -35.81 -12.90
CA GLY A 320 19.04 -35.62 -14.34
C GLY A 320 17.64 -35.87 -14.91
N GLU A 321 16.66 -36.24 -14.07
CA GLU A 321 15.26 -36.38 -14.49
C GLU A 321 14.44 -35.11 -14.25
N LEU A 322 13.37 -34.94 -15.04
CA LEU A 322 12.32 -33.95 -14.81
C LEU A 322 11.12 -34.63 -14.13
N ARG A 323 10.62 -34.05 -13.03
CA ARG A 323 9.45 -34.54 -12.30
C ARG A 323 8.38 -33.46 -12.22
N GLN A 324 7.14 -33.85 -12.48
CA GLN A 324 5.98 -32.99 -12.24
C GLN A 324 5.71 -32.91 -10.74
N ILE A 325 5.37 -31.71 -10.28
CA ILE A 325 4.96 -31.48 -8.89
C ILE A 325 3.45 -31.74 -8.83
N PRO A 326 2.95 -32.53 -7.85
CA PRO A 326 1.53 -32.76 -7.72
C PRO A 326 0.75 -31.45 -7.62
N LYS A 327 -0.22 -31.25 -8.53
CA LYS A 327 -1.21 -30.18 -8.39
C LYS A 327 -2.13 -30.55 -7.23
N LEU A 328 -1.99 -29.87 -6.11
CA LEU A 328 -3.02 -29.92 -5.07
C LEU A 328 -4.12 -28.96 -5.48
N ASP A 329 -5.37 -29.35 -5.25
CA ASP A 329 -6.55 -28.49 -5.42
C ASP A 329 -6.57 -27.37 -4.36
N SER A 330 -5.45 -26.67 -4.10
CA SER A 330 -5.33 -25.49 -3.22
C SER A 330 -3.89 -24.96 -3.09
N VAL A 331 -3.17 -24.63 -4.18
CA VAL A 331 -1.82 -23.98 -4.08
C VAL A 331 -1.75 -22.58 -4.67
N ASP A 332 -2.78 -22.14 -5.39
CA ASP A 332 -2.95 -20.70 -5.57
C ASP A 332 -3.45 -20.15 -4.23
N SER A 333 -2.58 -19.38 -3.56
CA SER A 333 -2.73 -18.59 -2.32
C SER A 333 -4.15 -18.43 -1.76
N PRO A 334 -4.36 -18.40 -0.43
CA PRO A 334 -5.66 -18.36 0.22
C PRO A 334 -6.48 -17.14 -0.21
N THR A 335 -7.28 -17.32 -1.24
CA THR A 335 -8.59 -16.71 -1.38
C THR A 335 -9.59 -17.58 -0.63
N LYS A 336 -9.43 -17.73 0.69
CA LYS A 336 -10.58 -18.08 1.55
C LYS A 336 -11.43 -16.81 1.63
N LYS A 337 -12.52 -16.70 0.87
CA LYS A 337 -13.83 -17.30 1.19
C LYS A 337 -14.18 -17.08 2.67
N GLU A 338 -14.30 -15.82 3.07
CA GLU A 338 -15.35 -15.47 4.02
C GLU A 338 -16.66 -15.32 3.26
N ASN A 339 -17.75 -15.78 3.88
CA ASN A 339 -19.10 -15.86 3.34
C ASN A 339 -19.59 -14.51 2.78
N ILE A 340 -19.42 -14.33 1.47
CA ILE A 340 -20.37 -13.62 0.61
C ILE A 340 -21.29 -14.72 0.02
N PRO A 341 -22.61 -14.54 -0.01
CA PRO A 341 -23.56 -15.65 -0.16
C PRO A 341 -23.36 -16.48 -1.43
N GLN A 342 -23.49 -17.81 -1.24
CA GLN A 342 -23.69 -18.91 -2.18
C GLN A 342 -23.52 -18.67 -3.69
N GLN A 343 -22.63 -19.50 -4.26
CA GLN A 343 -22.69 -20.11 -5.59
C GLN A 343 -23.56 -19.39 -6.62
N THR A 344 -22.94 -18.53 -7.42
CA THR A 344 -23.20 -18.57 -8.86
C THR A 344 -22.18 -19.52 -9.46
N THR A 345 -22.61 -20.76 -9.70
CA THR A 345 -22.13 -21.55 -10.82
C THR A 345 -21.97 -20.57 -11.98
N PHE A 346 -20.75 -20.41 -12.51
CA PHE A 346 -20.55 -19.67 -13.74
C PHE A 346 -21.31 -20.43 -14.81
N ILE A 347 -22.55 -20.03 -15.06
CA ILE A 347 -23.20 -20.30 -16.33
C ILE A 347 -22.31 -19.56 -17.30
N SER A 348 -21.47 -20.31 -18.01
CA SER A 348 -20.77 -19.77 -19.16
C SER A 348 -21.83 -19.07 -20.00
N ARG A 349 -21.65 -17.78 -20.26
CA ARG A 349 -22.17 -17.22 -21.50
C ARG A 349 -21.47 -18.05 -22.57
N GLY A 350 -22.17 -19.07 -23.06
CA GLY A 350 -21.57 -20.23 -23.72
C GLY A 350 -20.57 -19.81 -24.78
N SER A 351 -19.38 -20.42 -24.79
CA SER A 351 -18.28 -20.27 -25.77
C SER A 351 -17.90 -18.86 -26.26
N HIS A 352 -18.57 -17.78 -25.85
CA HIS A 352 -18.49 -16.47 -26.47
C HIS A 352 -17.55 -15.59 -25.67
N ARG A 353 -16.43 -15.25 -26.31
CA ARG A 353 -15.40 -14.37 -25.76
C ARG A 353 -15.73 -12.95 -26.22
N PRO A 354 -16.10 -12.03 -25.32
CA PRO A 354 -16.49 -10.68 -25.73
C PRO A 354 -15.31 -9.91 -26.30
N VAL A 355 -15.58 -9.07 -27.30
CA VAL A 355 -14.56 -8.19 -27.89
C VAL A 355 -14.41 -6.94 -27.03
N VAL A 356 -13.20 -6.73 -26.51
CA VAL A 356 -12.85 -5.64 -25.60
C VAL A 356 -11.83 -4.73 -26.29
N GLN A 357 -12.18 -3.48 -26.51
CA GLN A 357 -11.28 -2.46 -27.06
C GLN A 357 -10.77 -1.55 -25.95
N VAL A 358 -9.44 -1.51 -25.75
CA VAL A 358 -8.76 -0.57 -24.84
C VAL A 358 -8.20 0.59 -25.66
N MET A 359 -8.92 1.70 -25.67
CA MET A 359 -8.56 2.92 -26.40
C MET A 359 -7.62 3.81 -25.61
N GLN A 360 -6.56 3.29 -25.00
CA GLN A 360 -5.49 4.14 -24.45
C GLN A 360 -4.36 4.29 -25.48
N LEU A 361 -3.82 5.49 -25.62
CA LEU A 361 -2.54 5.75 -26.28
C LEU A 361 -1.44 4.90 -25.62
N PRO A 362 -0.33 4.56 -26.32
CA PRO A 362 0.74 3.75 -25.74
C PRO A 362 1.24 4.26 -24.38
N ALA A 363 1.40 5.57 -24.22
CA ALA A 363 1.78 6.19 -22.96
C ALA A 363 0.72 6.02 -21.85
N GLY A 364 -0.57 5.96 -22.20
CA GLY A 364 -1.64 5.64 -21.26
C GLY A 364 -1.70 4.16 -20.91
N GLN A 365 -1.36 3.27 -21.85
CA GLN A 365 -1.34 1.83 -21.61
C GLN A 365 -0.29 1.45 -20.57
N THR A 366 0.94 1.93 -20.75
CA THR A 366 2.03 1.69 -19.78
C THR A 366 1.80 2.39 -18.45
N ARG A 367 1.10 3.53 -18.46
CA ARG A 367 0.80 4.30 -17.25
C ARG A 367 -0.27 3.65 -16.39
N PHE A 368 -1.38 3.21 -17.00
CA PHE A 368 -2.54 2.74 -16.24
C PHE A 368 -2.60 1.23 -16.08
N PHE A 369 -2.12 0.46 -17.05
CA PHE A 369 -2.33 -0.99 -17.05
C PHE A 369 -1.04 -1.76 -16.83
N ASP A 370 -1.10 -2.67 -15.86
CA ASP A 370 -0.17 -3.77 -15.74
C ASP A 370 -0.35 -4.72 -16.94
N LEU A 371 0.69 -4.85 -17.77
CA LEU A 371 0.67 -5.66 -18.99
C LEU A 371 0.48 -7.16 -18.72
N GLU A 372 0.86 -7.63 -17.53
CA GLU A 372 0.65 -9.03 -17.16
C GLU A 372 -0.80 -9.28 -16.77
N LYS A 373 -1.42 -8.37 -16.01
CA LYS A 373 -2.86 -8.45 -15.74
C LYS A 373 -3.67 -8.34 -17.03
N LEU A 374 -3.26 -7.50 -17.97
CA LEU A 374 -3.88 -7.47 -19.31
C LEU A 374 -3.74 -8.82 -20.03
N SER A 375 -2.64 -9.54 -19.82
CA SER A 375 -2.43 -10.87 -20.40
C SER A 375 -3.33 -11.92 -19.76
N GLN A 376 -3.59 -11.85 -18.46
CA GLN A 376 -4.57 -12.71 -17.78
C GLN A 376 -6.01 -12.42 -18.25
N VAL A 377 -6.35 -11.14 -18.44
CA VAL A 377 -7.66 -10.74 -18.96
C VAL A 377 -7.92 -11.29 -20.37
N ARG A 378 -6.86 -11.47 -21.19
CA ARG A 378 -6.95 -12.11 -22.51
C ARG A 378 -7.38 -13.57 -22.46
N GLU A 379 -7.42 -14.24 -21.33
CA GLU A 379 -8.00 -15.59 -21.24
C GLU A 379 -9.53 -15.58 -21.34
N HIS A 380 -10.15 -14.47 -20.93
CA HIS A 380 -11.60 -14.35 -20.78
C HIS A 380 -12.29 -13.52 -21.88
N CYS A 381 -11.53 -12.75 -22.66
CA CYS A 381 -12.06 -11.89 -23.72
C CYS A 381 -11.12 -11.83 -24.95
N ASP A 382 -11.60 -11.28 -26.06
CA ASP A 382 -10.75 -10.84 -27.18
C ASP A 382 -10.32 -9.39 -26.90
N LEU A 383 -9.13 -9.22 -26.29
CA LEU A 383 -8.62 -7.91 -25.87
C LEU A 383 -7.77 -7.26 -26.96
N ARG A 384 -8.19 -6.08 -27.42
CA ARG A 384 -7.51 -5.26 -28.43
C ARG A 384 -7.00 -3.98 -27.79
N LEU A 385 -5.72 -3.67 -27.98
CA LEU A 385 -5.06 -2.49 -27.42
C LEU A 385 -4.81 -1.44 -28.52
N GLY A 386 -5.02 -0.16 -28.21
CA GLY A 386 -4.60 0.96 -29.07
C GLY A 386 -5.75 1.78 -29.65
N LEU A 387 -5.37 2.82 -30.41
CA LEU A 387 -6.29 3.71 -31.10
C LEU A 387 -6.64 3.19 -32.50
N SER A 388 -7.88 3.42 -32.92
CA SER A 388 -8.18 3.78 -34.29
C SER A 388 -7.62 5.19 -34.55
N ASN A 389 -6.49 5.32 -35.26
CA ASN A 389 -6.31 6.31 -36.35
C ASN A 389 -4.84 6.39 -36.80
N GLY A 390 -4.65 6.33 -38.13
CA GLY A 390 -3.37 6.53 -38.80
C GLY A 390 -3.27 5.72 -40.10
N ASP A 391 -2.78 4.49 -40.02
CA ASP A 391 -2.45 3.69 -41.20
C ASP A 391 -3.20 2.35 -41.32
N GLN A 392 -4.04 1.97 -40.35
CA GLN A 392 -4.98 0.86 -40.51
C GLN A 392 -6.29 1.17 -39.74
N LYS A 393 -7.43 1.13 -40.45
CA LYS A 393 -8.76 1.07 -39.81
C LYS A 393 -8.82 -0.19 -38.96
N CYS A 394 -8.60 -0.06 -37.64
CA CYS A 394 -9.02 -1.12 -36.73
C CYS A 394 -10.54 -1.02 -36.67
N ASP A 395 -11.22 -1.98 -37.30
CA ASP A 395 -12.67 -2.07 -37.25
C ASP A 395 -13.08 -2.38 -35.80
N ILE A 396 -13.68 -1.40 -35.13
CA ILE A 396 -14.19 -1.52 -33.76
C ILE A 396 -15.70 -1.81 -33.74
N ASN A 397 -16.35 -2.00 -34.88
CA ASN A 397 -17.81 -2.16 -34.96
C ASN A 397 -18.32 -3.40 -34.20
N ASP A 398 -17.47 -4.42 -34.01
CA ASP A 398 -17.78 -5.62 -33.25
C ASP A 398 -17.52 -5.50 -31.74
N THR A 399 -17.02 -4.35 -31.26
CA THR A 399 -16.69 -4.09 -29.85
C THR A 399 -17.91 -4.23 -28.95
N GLU A 400 -17.78 -5.06 -27.90
CA GLU A 400 -18.79 -5.23 -26.86
C GLU A 400 -18.45 -4.46 -25.59
N VAL A 401 -17.16 -4.28 -25.29
CA VAL A 401 -16.69 -3.50 -24.15
C VAL A 401 -15.63 -2.50 -24.59
N LEU A 402 -15.79 -1.24 -24.20
CA LEU A 402 -14.85 -0.17 -24.48
C LEU A 402 -14.20 0.35 -23.19
N ILE A 403 -12.87 0.37 -23.13
CA ILE A 403 -12.10 1.00 -22.06
C ILE A 403 -11.43 2.26 -22.59
N THR A 404 -11.74 3.43 -22.00
CA THR A 404 -11.31 4.76 -22.49
C THR A 404 -11.03 5.74 -21.32
N GLY A 405 -10.46 6.92 -21.53
CA GLY A 405 -10.00 7.83 -20.47
C GLY A 405 -9.13 9.02 -20.92
N TRP A 406 -8.37 9.61 -19.99
CA TRP A 406 -7.57 10.83 -20.22
C TRP A 406 -6.48 10.72 -21.29
N ALA A 407 -6.01 9.51 -21.62
CA ALA A 407 -5.04 9.27 -22.68
C ALA A 407 -5.69 8.53 -23.88
N SER A 408 -6.98 8.75 -24.10
CA SER A 408 -7.75 8.17 -25.19
C SER A 408 -8.11 9.19 -26.27
N HIS A 409 -8.34 8.72 -27.49
CA HIS A 409 -9.01 9.52 -28.49
C HIS A 409 -10.47 9.71 -28.08
N PRO A 410 -10.99 10.95 -28.04
CA PRO A 410 -12.41 11.19 -27.78
C PRO A 410 -13.24 10.59 -28.91
N LEU A 411 -14.21 9.74 -28.57
CA LEU A 411 -15.19 9.28 -29.55
C LEU A 411 -16.32 10.30 -29.69
N SER A 412 -16.67 10.62 -30.93
CA SER A 412 -17.86 11.41 -31.26
C SER A 412 -19.14 10.60 -31.03
N ALA A 413 -20.27 11.30 -30.91
CA ALA A 413 -21.59 10.66 -30.81
C ALA A 413 -21.89 9.75 -32.02
N GLU A 414 -21.44 10.16 -33.21
CA GLU A 414 -21.60 9.38 -34.44
C GLU A 414 -20.77 8.08 -34.42
N GLU A 415 -19.56 8.10 -33.86
CA GLU A 415 -18.74 6.90 -33.71
C GLU A 415 -19.35 5.95 -32.69
N ILE A 416 -19.80 6.48 -31.54
CA ILE A 416 -20.50 5.68 -30.53
C ILE A 416 -21.78 5.06 -31.12
N ALA A 417 -22.53 5.81 -31.94
CA ALA A 417 -23.76 5.33 -32.58
C ALA A 417 -23.52 4.14 -33.53
N LYS A 418 -22.34 4.04 -34.15
CA LYS A 418 -21.96 2.93 -35.05
C LYS A 418 -21.57 1.65 -34.29
N LEU A 419 -21.29 1.74 -32.99
CA LEU A 419 -20.95 0.59 -32.15
C LEU A 419 -22.24 -0.14 -31.71
N GLU A 420 -22.86 -0.88 -32.63
CA GLU A 420 -24.14 -1.57 -32.40
C GLU A 420 -24.04 -2.69 -31.36
N LYS A 421 -22.87 -3.31 -31.19
CA LYS A 421 -22.64 -4.41 -30.24
C LYS A 421 -22.19 -3.95 -28.85
N LEU A 422 -21.94 -2.65 -28.66
CA LEU A 422 -21.40 -2.12 -27.42
C LEU A 422 -22.39 -2.30 -26.26
N LYS A 423 -21.92 -2.88 -25.17
CA LYS A 423 -22.71 -3.19 -23.97
C LYS A 423 -22.14 -2.56 -22.70
N LEU A 424 -20.84 -2.28 -22.65
CA LEU A 424 -20.16 -1.68 -21.50
C LEU A 424 -19.12 -0.66 -21.93
N VAL A 425 -19.10 0.49 -21.25
CA VAL A 425 -18.01 1.46 -21.32
C VAL A 425 -17.39 1.62 -19.94
N ILE A 426 -16.07 1.43 -19.82
CA ILE A 426 -15.30 1.62 -18.60
C ILE A 426 -14.38 2.82 -18.78
N LEU A 427 -14.63 3.87 -18.00
CA LEU A 427 -13.79 5.06 -17.98
C LEU A 427 -12.66 4.91 -16.95
N VAL A 428 -11.42 4.94 -17.44
CA VAL A 428 -10.19 5.16 -16.68
C VAL A 428 -10.13 6.64 -16.32
N GLY A 429 -10.80 7.01 -15.23
CA GLY A 429 -11.04 8.40 -14.83
C GLY A 429 -12.27 8.53 -13.94
N ALA A 430 -12.48 9.73 -13.39
CA ALA A 430 -13.62 9.99 -12.51
C ALA A 430 -14.84 10.60 -13.25
N SER A 431 -14.61 11.54 -14.16
CA SER A 431 -15.70 12.30 -14.80
C SER A 431 -16.16 11.67 -16.10
N VAL A 432 -17.43 11.27 -16.18
CA VAL A 432 -18.00 10.67 -17.40
C VAL A 432 -18.57 11.69 -18.39
N LYS A 433 -18.54 13.00 -18.08
CA LYS A 433 -19.17 14.04 -18.89
C LYS A 433 -18.77 14.01 -20.38
N ALA A 434 -17.50 13.68 -20.66
CA ALA A 434 -16.98 13.61 -22.02
C ALA A 434 -17.55 12.44 -22.86
N LEU A 435 -18.17 11.44 -22.22
CA LEU A 435 -18.69 10.24 -22.89
C LEU A 435 -20.17 10.34 -23.30
N GLN A 436 -20.81 11.49 -23.11
CA GLN A 436 -22.26 11.66 -23.34
C GLN A 436 -23.09 10.54 -22.67
N PRO A 437 -22.88 10.30 -21.36
CA PRO A 437 -23.34 9.09 -20.67
C PRO A 437 -24.86 8.90 -20.73
N GLN A 438 -25.63 9.97 -20.87
CA GLN A 438 -27.08 9.91 -21.07
C GLN A 438 -27.46 9.07 -22.30
N GLN A 439 -26.81 9.31 -23.45
CA GLN A 439 -27.09 8.57 -24.69
C GLN A 439 -26.68 7.09 -24.59
N LEU A 440 -25.59 6.80 -23.87
CA LEU A 440 -25.15 5.44 -23.60
C LEU A 440 -26.18 4.69 -22.73
N ILE A 441 -26.65 5.32 -21.66
CA ILE A 441 -27.64 4.72 -20.75
C ILE A 441 -28.99 4.53 -21.46
N GLU A 442 -29.44 5.47 -22.29
CA GLU A 442 -30.66 5.35 -23.09
C GLU A 442 -30.61 4.17 -24.07
N ARG A 443 -29.42 3.84 -24.58
CA ARG A 443 -29.15 2.64 -25.38
C ARG A 443 -28.94 1.37 -24.55
N GLN A 444 -29.18 1.42 -23.24
CA GLN A 444 -28.96 0.32 -22.29
C GLN A 444 -27.50 -0.15 -22.21
N ILE A 445 -26.55 0.73 -22.54
CA ILE A 445 -25.11 0.49 -22.40
C ILE A 445 -24.73 0.83 -20.96
N GLN A 446 -24.11 -0.12 -20.28
CA GLN A 446 -23.62 0.11 -18.91
C GLN A 446 -22.40 1.04 -18.96
N VAL A 447 -22.35 2.03 -18.07
CA VAL A 447 -21.23 2.98 -17.99
C VAL A 447 -20.61 2.89 -16.60
N CYS A 448 -19.33 2.57 -16.53
CA CYS A 448 -18.56 2.52 -15.29
C CYS A 448 -17.42 3.54 -15.31
N ASN A 449 -16.92 3.89 -14.14
CA ASN A 449 -15.74 4.72 -13.97
C ASN A 449 -14.87 4.22 -12.81
N THR A 450 -13.65 4.73 -12.70
CA THR A 450 -12.69 4.35 -11.66
C THR A 450 -12.55 5.44 -10.58
N ALA A 451 -13.64 6.17 -10.33
CA ALA A 451 -13.64 7.34 -9.45
C ALA A 451 -13.26 7.01 -7.99
N ASP A 452 -13.57 5.80 -7.52
CA ASP A 452 -13.24 5.36 -6.17
C ASP A 452 -11.72 5.12 -6.00
N ALA A 453 -11.07 4.51 -7.00
CA ALA A 453 -9.61 4.34 -6.99
C ALA A 453 -8.85 5.68 -6.96
N ILE A 454 -9.39 6.69 -7.66
CA ILE A 454 -8.89 8.07 -7.69
C ILE A 454 -9.08 8.75 -6.34
N ALA A 455 -10.23 8.52 -5.72
CA ALA A 455 -10.65 9.22 -4.51
C ALA A 455 -9.70 9.04 -3.33
N ALA A 456 -9.00 7.91 -3.22
CA ALA A 456 -7.99 7.68 -2.19
C ALA A 456 -6.85 8.71 -2.23
N SER A 457 -6.23 8.92 -3.40
CA SER A 457 -5.15 9.92 -3.53
C SER A 457 -5.65 11.35 -3.37
N VAL A 458 -6.84 11.68 -3.89
CA VAL A 458 -7.42 13.01 -3.70
C VAL A 458 -7.71 13.28 -2.22
N ALA A 459 -8.13 12.27 -1.46
CA ALA A 459 -8.36 12.40 -0.02
C ALA A 459 -7.06 12.66 0.76
N GLU A 460 -5.96 12.00 0.41
CA GLU A 460 -4.63 12.29 0.97
C GLU A 460 -4.22 13.74 0.67
N HIS A 461 -4.44 14.20 -0.57
CA HIS A 461 -4.18 15.60 -0.94
C HIS A 461 -5.05 16.59 -0.16
N CYS A 462 -6.33 16.26 0.08
CA CYS A 462 -7.23 17.06 0.92
C CYS A 462 -6.68 17.18 2.36
N LEU A 463 -6.18 16.08 2.94
CA LEU A 463 -5.56 16.10 4.26
C LEU A 463 -4.27 16.94 4.26
N LEU A 464 -3.42 16.77 3.25
CA LEU A 464 -2.18 17.53 3.07
C LEU A 464 -2.44 19.04 3.08
N VAL A 465 -3.33 19.52 2.20
CA VAL A 465 -3.61 20.95 2.09
C VAL A 465 -4.39 21.49 3.29
N THR A 466 -5.18 20.64 3.96
CA THR A 466 -5.85 20.98 5.23
C THR A 466 -4.82 21.28 6.32
N LEU A 467 -3.87 20.36 6.53
CA LEU A 467 -2.81 20.53 7.54
C LEU A 467 -1.91 21.72 7.19
N ALA A 468 -1.51 21.85 5.92
CA ALA A 468 -0.74 22.98 5.43
C ALA A 468 -1.48 24.31 5.65
N GLY A 469 -2.79 24.35 5.41
CA GLY A 469 -3.62 25.53 5.61
C GLY A 469 -3.79 25.92 7.08
N LEU A 470 -4.06 24.95 7.95
CA LEU A 470 -4.21 25.16 9.40
C LEU A 470 -2.90 25.64 10.06
N ARG A 471 -1.76 25.19 9.54
CA ARG A 471 -0.41 25.53 10.03
C ARG A 471 0.29 26.64 9.24
N ARG A 472 -0.38 27.20 8.21
CA ARG A 472 0.16 28.24 7.31
C ARG A 472 1.51 27.83 6.68
N LEU A 473 1.67 26.56 6.37
CA LEU A 473 2.94 25.96 5.96
C LEU A 473 3.56 26.68 4.75
N THR A 474 2.79 26.95 3.69
CA THR A 474 3.31 27.60 2.47
C THR A 474 3.77 29.04 2.69
N GLN A 475 3.24 29.73 3.70
CA GLN A 475 3.70 31.06 4.07
C GLN A 475 5.01 30.99 4.85
N VAL A 476 5.10 30.07 5.81
CA VAL A 476 6.30 29.82 6.62
C VAL A 476 7.45 29.36 5.70
N ASP A 477 7.18 28.42 4.80
CA ASP A 477 8.13 27.91 3.83
C ASP A 477 8.72 29.01 2.94
N ARG A 478 7.86 29.83 2.32
CA ARG A 478 8.29 31.01 1.53
C ARG A 478 9.12 31.98 2.37
N GLN A 479 8.72 32.22 3.61
CA GLN A 479 9.47 33.09 4.51
C GLN A 479 10.88 32.55 4.77
N MET A 480 11.01 31.25 5.07
CA MET A 480 12.30 30.60 5.30
C MET A 480 13.20 30.67 4.07
N HIS A 481 12.66 30.40 2.88
CA HIS A 481 13.38 30.54 1.62
C HIS A 481 13.83 31.98 1.32
N SER A 482 13.08 32.99 1.79
CA SER A 482 13.46 34.40 1.69
C SER A 482 14.51 34.85 2.73
N GLY A 483 15.06 33.93 3.52
CA GLY A 483 16.03 34.20 4.59
C GLY A 483 15.40 34.68 5.90
N GLY A 484 14.08 34.57 6.05
CA GLY A 484 13.37 34.87 7.29
C GLY A 484 13.51 33.75 8.32
N TRP A 485 13.53 34.11 9.60
CA TRP A 485 13.63 33.17 10.72
C TRP A 485 12.81 33.70 11.90
N THR A 486 11.49 33.45 11.93
CA THR A 486 10.65 33.88 13.07
C THR A 486 9.57 32.87 13.42
N SER A 487 9.61 32.37 14.66
CA SER A 487 8.47 31.91 15.44
C SER A 487 8.20 32.95 16.56
N LEU A 488 6.95 33.44 16.63
CA LEU A 488 6.36 34.28 17.71
C LEU A 488 6.84 35.75 17.82
N PRO A 489 6.02 36.63 18.46
CA PRO A 489 6.33 38.05 18.65
C PRO A 489 7.63 38.21 19.42
N ALA A 490 8.43 39.20 19.03
CA ALA A 490 9.57 39.64 19.81
C ALA A 490 9.11 40.18 21.19
N THR A 491 9.06 39.31 22.19
CA THR A 491 9.46 39.68 23.53
C THR A 491 10.81 39.01 23.79
N ASN A 492 11.86 39.80 23.65
CA ASN A 492 13.21 39.54 24.12
C ASN A 492 14.00 38.39 23.46
N SER A 493 14.38 38.55 22.19
CA SER A 493 15.64 37.96 21.72
C SER A 493 16.29 38.84 20.66
N GLN A 494 17.33 39.56 21.10
CA GLN A 494 18.53 39.92 20.35
C GLN A 494 18.40 40.12 18.82
N SER A 495 17.71 41.17 18.38
CA SER A 495 17.94 41.70 17.03
C SER A 495 19.27 42.46 17.02
N PHE A 496 20.24 42.01 16.22
CA PHE A 496 21.38 42.82 15.79
C PHE A 496 20.84 44.10 15.13
N SER A 497 20.85 45.20 15.88
CA SER A 497 20.43 46.51 15.39
C SER A 497 21.66 47.37 15.15
N PRO A 498 21.90 47.91 13.93
CA PRO A 498 22.95 48.89 13.66
C PRO A 498 22.86 50.13 14.59
N ILE A 499 21.68 50.37 15.17
CA ILE A 499 21.39 51.46 16.11
C ILE A 499 22.08 51.23 17.47
N ARG A 500 22.39 49.98 17.88
CA ARG A 500 23.15 49.71 19.12
C ARG A 500 24.64 50.00 18.96
N LEU A 501 25.21 49.84 17.76
CA LEU A 501 26.60 50.22 17.48
C LEU A 501 26.75 51.75 17.44
N ALA A 502 25.77 52.44 16.86
CA ALA A 502 25.69 53.92 16.84
C ALA A 502 25.52 54.55 18.24
N LYS A 503 24.99 53.83 19.23
CA LYS A 503 24.83 54.32 20.62
C LYS A 503 26.13 54.32 21.43
N LYS A 504 27.21 53.71 20.95
CA LYS A 504 28.53 53.70 21.62
C LYS A 504 29.47 54.83 21.17
N LEU A 505 29.08 55.64 20.19
CA LEU A 505 29.86 56.77 19.72
C LEU A 505 29.41 58.07 20.42
N PRO A 506 30.31 58.80 21.10
CA PRO A 506 29.97 60.07 21.74
C PRO A 506 29.54 61.10 20.68
N GLY A 507 28.37 61.74 20.88
CA GLY A 507 27.87 62.82 20.03
C GLY A 507 26.65 62.51 19.15
N ILE A 508 26.25 61.23 18.99
CA ILE A 508 25.13 60.85 18.11
C ILE A 508 23.75 61.33 18.58
N ASN A 509 23.60 61.73 19.84
CA ASN A 509 22.34 62.30 20.36
C ASN A 509 21.92 63.60 19.65
N LYS A 510 22.85 64.36 19.06
CA LYS A 510 22.55 65.60 18.32
C LYS A 510 22.06 65.34 16.87
N LEU A 511 22.28 64.14 16.32
CA LEU A 511 21.88 63.76 14.95
C LEU A 511 20.52 63.04 14.88
N LYS A 512 19.89 62.78 16.04
CA LYS A 512 18.59 62.11 16.16
C LYS A 512 17.45 62.73 15.30
N PRO A 513 17.33 64.06 15.14
CA PRO A 513 16.26 64.65 14.33
C PRO A 513 16.45 64.38 12.82
N VAL A 514 17.69 64.27 12.36
CA VAL A 514 18.07 64.16 10.95
C VAL A 514 18.05 62.69 10.46
N LEU A 515 18.36 61.74 11.34
CA LEU A 515 18.37 60.31 11.02
C LEU A 515 16.97 59.65 11.07
N LYS A 516 16.03 60.23 11.83
CA LYS A 516 14.68 59.67 12.04
C LYS A 516 13.84 59.49 10.75
N PRO A 517 13.88 60.41 9.77
CA PRO A 517 13.17 60.25 8.49
C PRO A 517 13.85 59.23 7.56
N ILE A 518 15.19 59.14 7.59
CA ILE A 518 15.98 58.25 6.72
C ILE A 518 15.80 56.79 7.16
N VAL A 519 15.86 56.52 8.46
CA VAL A 519 15.64 55.17 9.01
C VAL A 519 14.20 54.69 8.78
N ARG A 520 13.21 55.60 8.79
CA ARG A 520 11.81 55.28 8.43
C ARG A 520 11.60 54.98 6.95
N LYS A 521 12.45 55.48 6.05
CA LYS A 521 12.42 55.17 4.61
C LYS A 521 13.10 53.83 4.26
N VAL A 522 14.11 53.42 5.04
CA VAL A 522 14.89 52.20 4.80
C VAL A 522 14.28 50.98 5.52
N ILE A 523 13.67 51.16 6.69
CA ILE A 523 12.97 50.10 7.41
C ILE A 523 11.48 50.19 7.05
N LYS A 524 11.08 49.51 5.97
CA LYS A 524 9.66 49.18 5.79
C LYS A 524 9.24 48.30 6.97
N PRO A 525 8.13 48.58 7.67
CA PRO A 525 7.61 47.64 8.65
C PRO A 525 7.35 46.31 7.92
N SER A 526 8.04 45.25 8.34
CA SER A 526 7.76 43.91 7.84
C SER A 526 6.31 43.56 8.18
N PRO A 527 5.50 43.02 7.25
CA PRO A 527 4.14 42.55 7.54
C PRO A 527 4.07 41.44 8.62
N SER A 528 5.20 40.97 9.14
CA SER A 528 5.37 39.69 9.80
C SER A 528 5.06 39.63 11.31
N THR A 529 4.39 40.61 11.92
CA THR A 529 4.16 40.60 13.39
C THR A 529 2.93 39.83 13.87
N ASN A 530 2.10 39.27 12.97
CA ASN A 530 0.87 38.55 13.32
C ASN A 530 0.84 37.06 12.96
N ILE A 531 1.94 36.48 12.45
CA ILE A 531 1.92 35.14 11.83
C ILE A 531 1.54 34.01 12.81
N VAL A 532 1.84 34.13 14.12
CA VAL A 532 1.62 33.02 15.07
C VAL A 532 0.26 33.02 15.76
N LYS A 533 -0.53 34.10 15.71
CA LYS A 533 -1.83 34.13 16.42
C LYS A 533 -2.91 33.21 15.83
N ASN A 534 -2.67 32.61 14.65
CA ASN A 534 -3.71 31.92 13.88
C ASN A 534 -3.35 30.47 13.49
N TRP A 535 -2.38 29.83 14.14
CA TRP A 535 -2.10 28.40 13.91
C TRP A 535 -3.10 27.54 14.66
N ASN A 536 -3.54 26.46 14.03
CA ASN A 536 -4.52 25.55 14.63
C ASN A 536 -4.09 24.11 14.39
N ASP A 537 -4.32 23.25 15.38
CA ASP A 537 -4.25 21.81 15.18
C ASP A 537 -5.55 21.31 14.58
N LEU A 538 -5.47 20.19 13.84
CA LEU A 538 -6.64 19.51 13.28
C LEU A 538 -7.41 18.72 14.35
N GLN A 539 -6.71 18.27 15.41
CA GLN A 539 -7.28 17.43 16.48
C GLN A 539 -8.55 18.06 17.06
N GLY A 540 -9.65 17.29 17.08
CA GLY A 540 -10.92 17.71 17.68
C GLY A 540 -11.68 18.82 16.94
N GLN A 541 -11.16 19.29 15.80
CA GLN A 541 -11.80 20.37 15.04
C GLN A 541 -13.08 19.92 14.34
N ILE A 542 -13.92 20.88 13.99
CA ILE A 542 -15.09 20.63 13.13
C ILE A 542 -14.63 20.66 11.67
N VAL A 543 -14.85 19.56 10.95
CA VAL A 543 -14.62 19.46 9.52
C VAL A 543 -15.97 19.36 8.79
N GLY A 544 -16.19 20.29 7.89
CA GLY A 544 -17.41 20.44 7.10
C GLY A 544 -17.23 19.89 5.70
N PHE A 545 -18.12 19.00 5.29
CA PHE A 545 -18.19 18.44 3.94
C PHE A 545 -19.37 19.05 3.18
N ILE A 546 -19.11 19.58 1.99
CA ILE A 546 -20.15 20.05 1.06
C ILE A 546 -20.17 19.09 -0.13
N GLY A 547 -21.17 18.20 -0.16
CA GLY A 547 -21.21 17.02 -1.00
C GLY A 547 -20.62 15.78 -0.32
N TRP A 548 -21.17 14.60 -0.66
CA TRP A 548 -20.75 13.31 -0.11
C TRP A 548 -20.66 12.26 -1.22
N GLY A 549 -19.43 11.89 -1.57
CA GLY A 549 -19.10 10.88 -2.57
C GLY A 549 -17.78 10.20 -2.22
N TYR A 550 -17.18 9.42 -3.12
CA TYR A 550 -15.99 8.61 -2.82
C TYR A 550 -14.87 9.40 -2.12
N THR A 551 -14.49 10.58 -2.65
CA THR A 551 -13.43 11.41 -2.03
C THR A 551 -13.79 11.87 -0.63
N ALA A 552 -15.05 12.24 -0.37
CA ALA A 552 -15.49 12.65 0.95
C ALA A 552 -15.41 11.48 1.95
N VAL A 553 -15.80 10.28 1.53
CA VAL A 553 -15.74 9.05 2.33
C VAL A 553 -14.29 8.71 2.68
N HIS A 554 -13.38 8.69 1.70
CA HIS A 554 -11.96 8.43 1.95
C HIS A 554 -11.34 9.50 2.84
N PHE A 555 -11.68 10.78 2.63
CA PHE A 555 -11.17 11.86 3.48
C PHE A 555 -11.71 11.75 4.91
N ALA A 556 -12.98 11.42 5.10
CA ALA A 556 -13.58 11.19 6.42
C ALA A 556 -12.92 10.01 7.17
N ARG A 557 -12.48 8.95 6.47
CA ARG A 557 -11.69 7.86 7.05
C ARG A 557 -10.33 8.35 7.56
N LEU A 558 -9.62 9.14 6.75
CA LEU A 558 -8.31 9.70 7.13
C LEU A 558 -8.39 10.68 8.32
N LEU A 559 -9.56 11.27 8.57
CA LEU A 559 -9.78 12.17 9.69
C LEU A 559 -10.08 11.47 11.02
N GLN A 560 -10.40 10.16 11.03
CA GLN A 560 -10.79 9.43 12.25
C GLN A 560 -9.73 9.51 13.36
N PRO A 561 -8.42 9.32 13.11
CA PRO A 561 -7.41 9.40 14.16
C PRO A 561 -7.31 10.78 14.82
N PHE A 562 -7.79 11.83 14.15
CA PHE A 562 -7.76 13.21 14.66
C PHE A 562 -8.97 13.55 15.55
N ASN A 563 -9.90 12.62 15.75
CA ASN A 563 -11.14 12.82 16.53
C ASN A 563 -11.93 14.07 16.08
N CYS A 564 -11.93 14.36 14.77
CA CYS A 564 -12.67 15.47 14.19
C CYS A 564 -14.18 15.28 14.32
N LYS A 565 -14.94 16.38 14.47
CA LYS A 565 -16.41 16.38 14.42
C LYS A 565 -16.85 16.68 12.99
N LEU A 566 -17.58 15.77 12.36
CA LEU A 566 -17.92 15.91 10.95
C LEU A 566 -19.32 16.50 10.77
N LEU A 567 -19.42 17.60 10.01
CA LEU A 567 -20.69 18.16 9.55
C LEU A 567 -20.83 17.92 8.06
N VAL A 568 -21.93 17.32 7.61
CA VAL A 568 -22.12 16.95 6.21
C VAL A 568 -23.35 17.63 5.63
N CYS A 569 -23.12 18.49 4.63
CA CYS A 569 -24.16 19.06 3.78
C CYS A 569 -24.22 18.25 2.48
N SER A 570 -25.02 17.18 2.48
CA SER A 570 -25.26 16.35 1.30
C SER A 570 -26.61 15.66 1.34
N GLU A 571 -27.21 15.49 0.17
CA GLU A 571 -28.41 14.67 -0.05
C GLU A 571 -28.07 13.17 -0.11
N SER A 572 -26.82 12.83 -0.45
CA SER A 572 -26.40 11.45 -0.75
C SER A 572 -25.86 10.65 0.44
N ILE A 573 -25.55 11.29 1.58
CA ILE A 573 -25.07 10.56 2.75
C ILE A 573 -26.19 9.70 3.35
N THR A 574 -25.87 8.48 3.76
CA THR A 574 -26.82 7.54 4.38
C THR A 574 -26.80 7.64 5.92
N GLU A 575 -27.85 7.16 6.58
CA GLU A 575 -27.89 7.10 8.05
C GLU A 575 -26.84 6.14 8.64
N GLU A 576 -26.47 5.11 7.89
CA GLU A 576 -25.40 4.19 8.25
C GLU A 576 -24.05 4.91 8.25
N GLU A 577 -23.73 5.66 7.19
CA GLU A 577 -22.48 6.42 7.11
C GLU A 577 -22.38 7.50 8.18
N LEU A 578 -23.49 8.17 8.52
CA LEU A 578 -23.51 9.14 9.63
C LEU A 578 -23.08 8.49 10.94
N LYS A 579 -23.56 7.27 11.22
CA LYS A 579 -23.14 6.52 12.42
C LYS A 579 -21.69 6.09 12.32
N THR A 580 -21.29 5.48 11.20
CA THR A 580 -19.93 4.97 10.97
C THR A 580 -18.86 6.03 11.14
N PHE A 581 -19.12 7.25 10.67
CA PHE A 581 -18.17 8.36 10.77
C PHE A 581 -18.40 9.29 11.96
N ASN A 582 -19.37 8.96 12.83
CA ASN A 582 -19.83 9.84 13.91
C ASN A 582 -20.09 11.28 13.41
N ALA A 583 -20.76 11.38 12.26
CA ALA A 583 -21.03 12.60 11.52
C ALA A 583 -22.47 13.08 11.74
N ARG A 584 -22.72 14.37 11.52
CA ARG A 584 -24.06 14.98 11.60
C ARG A 584 -24.43 15.66 10.29
N ARG A 585 -25.66 15.43 9.82
CA ARG A 585 -26.24 16.23 8.73
C ARG A 585 -26.34 17.70 9.14
N ALA A 586 -25.98 18.60 8.23
CA ALA A 586 -26.03 20.03 8.44
C ALA A 586 -26.41 20.76 7.16
N SER A 587 -27.05 21.91 7.30
CA SER A 587 -27.28 22.83 6.19
C SER A 587 -25.97 23.48 5.70
N LEU A 588 -25.99 24.02 4.49
CA LEU A 588 -24.84 24.74 3.93
C LEU A 588 -24.38 25.88 4.86
N GLY A 589 -25.32 26.68 5.37
CA GLY A 589 -25.01 27.78 6.29
C GLY A 589 -24.41 27.32 7.62
N GLU A 590 -24.88 26.20 8.18
CA GLU A 590 -24.29 25.64 9.40
C GLU A 590 -22.85 25.16 9.17
N VAL A 591 -22.58 24.48 8.04
CA VAL A 591 -21.23 24.03 7.68
C VAL A 591 -20.29 25.23 7.56
N LEU A 592 -20.65 26.21 6.72
CA LEU A 592 -19.84 27.41 6.48
C LEU A 592 -19.62 28.22 7.76
N GLY A 593 -20.69 28.36 8.55
CA GLY A 593 -20.71 29.16 9.78
C GLY A 593 -20.14 28.46 11.02
N SER A 594 -19.76 27.18 10.95
CA SER A 594 -19.27 26.40 12.12
C SER A 594 -17.95 25.68 11.92
N ALA A 595 -17.65 25.22 10.71
CA ALA A 595 -16.49 24.37 10.47
C ALA A 595 -15.17 25.16 10.43
N LYS A 596 -14.13 24.54 10.97
CA LYS A 596 -12.75 25.05 10.90
C LYS A 596 -12.11 24.72 9.57
N VAL A 597 -12.46 23.57 9.01
CA VAL A 597 -12.07 23.12 7.67
C VAL A 597 -13.35 22.86 6.88
N ILE A 598 -13.48 23.45 5.70
CA ILE A 598 -14.61 23.26 4.80
C ILE A 598 -14.06 22.65 3.52
N SER A 599 -14.52 21.46 3.14
CA SER A 599 -14.04 20.73 1.97
C SER A 599 -15.16 20.49 0.97
N LEU A 600 -14.94 20.92 -0.27
CA LEU A 600 -15.90 20.77 -1.36
C LEU A 600 -15.71 19.43 -2.08
N HIS A 601 -16.79 18.65 -2.17
CA HIS A 601 -16.84 17.34 -2.81
C HIS A 601 -18.11 17.15 -3.67
N LYS A 602 -18.76 18.24 -4.09
CA LYS A 602 -19.98 18.21 -4.91
C LYS A 602 -19.64 18.18 -6.41
N GLY A 603 -20.46 17.48 -7.21
CA GLY A 603 -20.39 17.54 -8.67
C GLY A 603 -20.78 18.92 -9.22
N LEU A 604 -20.29 19.27 -10.41
CA LEU A 604 -20.64 20.51 -11.10
C LEU A 604 -21.81 20.27 -12.05
N THR A 605 -22.93 20.89 -11.72
CA THR A 605 -24.21 20.90 -12.43
C THR A 605 -24.63 22.36 -12.63
N GLU A 606 -25.67 22.64 -13.40
CA GLU A 606 -26.20 24.01 -13.51
C GLU A 606 -26.69 24.56 -12.16
N GLN A 607 -27.21 23.71 -11.27
CA GLN A 607 -27.67 24.11 -9.93
C GLN A 607 -26.52 24.36 -8.94
N THR A 608 -25.36 23.71 -9.13
CA THR A 608 -24.21 23.83 -8.21
C THR A 608 -23.15 24.81 -8.69
N LYS A 609 -23.25 25.29 -9.94
CA LYS A 609 -22.38 26.33 -10.48
C LYS A 609 -22.54 27.63 -9.68
N GLY A 610 -21.42 28.14 -9.15
CA GLY A 610 -21.40 29.35 -8.32
C GLY A 610 -22.16 29.22 -7.00
N MET A 611 -22.47 27.99 -6.53
CA MET A 611 -23.25 27.79 -5.30
C MET A 611 -22.59 28.39 -4.05
N ILE A 612 -21.26 28.58 -4.08
CA ILE A 612 -20.52 29.31 -3.06
C ILE A 612 -20.24 30.71 -3.60
N GLY A 613 -21.18 31.63 -3.38
CA GLY A 613 -21.10 33.03 -3.78
C GLY A 613 -20.61 33.95 -2.66
N ALA A 614 -20.75 35.26 -2.86
CA ALA A 614 -20.32 36.28 -1.89
C ALA A 614 -21.02 36.13 -0.53
N LYS A 615 -22.31 35.78 -0.52
CA LYS A 615 -23.11 35.56 0.69
C LYS A 615 -22.59 34.38 1.49
N GLU A 616 -22.31 33.26 0.84
CA GLU A 616 -21.83 32.03 1.45
C GLU A 616 -20.39 32.19 1.96
N LEU A 617 -19.52 32.82 1.17
CA LEU A 617 -18.15 33.14 1.57
C LEU A 617 -18.10 34.10 2.78
N ALA A 618 -19.09 34.98 2.94
CA ALA A 618 -19.19 35.86 4.11
C ALA A 618 -19.50 35.09 5.40
N MET A 619 -20.16 33.93 5.32
CA MET A 619 -20.47 33.08 6.48
C MET A 619 -19.24 32.34 7.03
N ILE A 620 -18.20 32.16 6.21
CA ILE A 620 -17.00 31.42 6.62
C ILE A 620 -16.27 32.18 7.73
N ARG A 621 -16.09 31.48 8.87
CA ARG A 621 -15.39 32.01 10.05
C ARG A 621 -13.97 32.44 9.73
N HIS A 622 -13.53 33.50 10.39
CA HIS A 622 -12.15 33.94 10.32
C HIS A 622 -11.20 32.83 10.79
N GLY A 623 -10.13 32.62 10.04
CA GLY A 623 -9.11 31.61 10.30
C GLY A 623 -9.49 30.19 9.87
N SER A 624 -10.62 29.98 9.19
CA SER A 624 -10.97 28.68 8.59
C SER A 624 -10.16 28.39 7.32
N VAL A 625 -10.11 27.11 6.93
CA VAL A 625 -9.53 26.62 5.68
C VAL A 625 -10.66 26.17 4.76
N LEU A 626 -10.73 26.71 3.55
CA LEU A 626 -11.59 26.23 2.47
C LEU A 626 -10.76 25.40 1.50
N VAL A 627 -11.12 24.14 1.30
CA VAL A 627 -10.45 23.21 0.39
C VAL A 627 -11.37 22.93 -0.80
N ASN A 628 -10.87 23.10 -2.02
CA ASN A 628 -11.57 22.72 -3.23
C ASN A 628 -10.66 21.86 -4.12
N THR A 629 -10.95 20.56 -4.12
CA THR A 629 -10.39 19.54 -5.03
C THR A 629 -11.47 18.93 -5.92
N ALA A 630 -12.66 19.55 -5.95
CA ALA A 630 -13.80 19.08 -6.72
C ALA A 630 -13.86 19.77 -8.08
N ARG A 631 -14.42 20.99 -8.17
CA ARG A 631 -14.50 21.77 -9.41
C ARG A 631 -14.40 23.26 -9.10
N GLY A 632 -13.61 24.01 -9.89
CA GLY A 632 -13.41 25.45 -9.65
C GLY A 632 -14.71 26.26 -9.72
N ALA A 633 -15.56 25.93 -10.70
CA ALA A 633 -16.84 26.61 -10.93
C ALA A 633 -17.92 26.39 -9.86
N LEU A 634 -17.67 25.62 -8.79
CA LEU A 634 -18.56 25.57 -7.61
C LEU A 634 -18.56 26.88 -6.81
N ILE A 635 -17.46 27.64 -6.92
CA ILE A 635 -17.27 28.91 -6.21
C ILE A 635 -17.35 30.03 -7.23
N ASP A 636 -18.03 31.13 -6.91
CA ASP A 636 -17.93 32.35 -7.71
C ASP A 636 -16.51 32.93 -7.62
N GLU A 637 -15.82 33.05 -8.76
CA GLU A 637 -14.39 33.41 -8.79
C GLU A 637 -14.13 34.83 -8.26
N GLN A 638 -14.97 35.78 -8.64
CA GLN A 638 -14.80 37.18 -8.25
C GLN A 638 -15.05 37.35 -6.74
N ALA A 639 -16.08 36.70 -6.21
CA ALA A 639 -16.35 36.66 -4.79
C ALA A 639 -15.22 35.97 -4.00
N LEU A 640 -14.65 34.89 -4.55
CA LEU A 640 -13.50 34.21 -3.95
C LEU A 640 -12.28 35.13 -3.87
N ILE A 641 -11.93 35.80 -4.98
CA ILE A 641 -10.82 36.75 -5.02
C ILE A 641 -11.02 37.86 -3.98
N ALA A 642 -12.22 38.45 -3.93
CA ALA A 642 -12.55 39.48 -2.95
C ALA A 642 -12.44 38.98 -1.50
N LYS A 643 -12.90 37.75 -1.21
CA LYS A 643 -12.82 37.15 0.12
C LYS A 643 -11.37 36.84 0.53
N VAL A 644 -10.58 36.29 -0.38
CA VAL A 644 -9.17 35.96 -0.15
C VAL A 644 -8.34 37.22 0.08
N GLN A 645 -8.61 38.29 -0.68
CA GLN A 645 -7.92 39.57 -0.54
C GLN A 645 -8.10 40.20 0.85
N GLN A 646 -9.19 39.91 1.55
CA GLN A 646 -9.40 40.34 2.94
C GLN A 646 -8.46 39.63 3.93
N GLY A 647 -7.82 38.52 3.55
CA GLY A 647 -6.88 37.76 4.39
C GLY A 647 -7.52 36.96 5.53
N SER A 648 -8.86 36.90 5.59
CA SER A 648 -9.59 36.35 6.74
C SER A 648 -9.66 34.83 6.78
N ILE A 649 -9.43 34.15 5.66
CA ILE A 649 -9.48 32.68 5.53
C ILE A 649 -8.25 32.19 4.75
N VAL A 650 -7.94 30.89 4.84
CA VAL A 650 -7.05 30.24 3.87
C VAL A 650 -7.86 29.44 2.87
N VAL A 651 -7.43 29.47 1.62
CA VAL A 651 -8.06 28.72 0.53
C VAL A 651 -7.01 27.81 -0.11
N ALA A 652 -7.32 26.53 -0.21
CA ALA A 652 -6.52 25.55 -0.94
C ALA A 652 -7.29 25.08 -2.17
N LEU A 653 -6.72 25.30 -3.35
CA LEU A 653 -7.34 25.01 -4.64
C LEU A 653 -6.44 24.08 -5.45
N ASP A 654 -7.01 22.94 -5.85
CA ASP A 654 -6.43 22.11 -6.91
C ASP A 654 -7.10 22.38 -8.27
N VAL A 655 -8.26 23.03 -8.27
CA VAL A 655 -9.11 23.23 -9.45
C VAL A 655 -9.50 24.70 -9.61
N PHE A 656 -9.69 25.14 -10.86
CA PHE A 656 -9.88 26.55 -11.25
C PHE A 656 -11.05 26.73 -12.23
N HIS A 657 -11.48 27.97 -12.48
CA HIS A 657 -12.46 28.25 -13.55
C HIS A 657 -11.84 28.07 -14.93
N GLU A 658 -10.64 28.62 -15.11
CA GLU A 658 -9.81 28.43 -16.30
C GLU A 658 -8.59 27.59 -15.94
N GLU A 659 -8.41 26.49 -16.66
CA GLU A 659 -7.31 25.54 -16.48
C GLU A 659 -6.55 25.35 -17.80
N PRO A 660 -5.23 25.59 -17.84
CA PRO A 660 -4.34 25.98 -16.74
C PRO A 660 -4.59 27.40 -16.20
N LEU A 661 -4.35 27.62 -14.90
CA LEU A 661 -4.54 28.93 -14.27
C LEU A 661 -3.68 30.01 -14.97
N PRO A 662 -4.24 31.15 -15.43
CA PRO A 662 -3.47 32.17 -16.15
C PRO A 662 -2.26 32.71 -15.36
N GLN A 663 -1.16 33.02 -16.03
CA GLN A 663 0.08 33.47 -15.38
C GLN A 663 -0.09 34.75 -14.54
N LYS A 664 -0.96 35.67 -14.99
CA LYS A 664 -1.25 36.93 -14.31
C LYS A 664 -2.45 36.85 -13.36
N HIS A 665 -2.96 35.65 -13.08
CA HIS A 665 -4.14 35.49 -12.24
C HIS A 665 -3.86 35.92 -10.79
N PRO A 666 -4.71 36.77 -10.16
CA PRO A 666 -4.48 37.30 -8.81
C PRO A 666 -4.19 36.25 -7.74
N LEU A 667 -4.86 35.10 -7.80
CA LEU A 667 -4.68 34.00 -6.84
C LEU A 667 -3.22 33.53 -6.67
N ARG A 668 -2.38 33.71 -7.70
CA ARG A 668 -0.96 33.36 -7.66
C ARG A 668 -0.14 34.24 -6.70
N THR A 669 -0.67 35.41 -6.33
CA THR A 669 0.04 36.41 -5.52
C THR A 669 -0.36 36.42 -4.04
N PHE A 670 -1.51 35.83 -3.71
CA PHE A 670 -2.04 35.87 -2.34
C PHE A 670 -1.28 34.89 -1.41
N GLU A 671 -0.92 35.37 -0.22
CA GLU A 671 -0.17 34.56 0.76
C GLU A 671 -1.04 33.48 1.43
N ASN A 672 -2.34 33.72 1.55
CA ASN A 672 -3.34 32.83 2.15
C ASN A 672 -4.00 31.88 1.15
N VAL A 673 -3.37 31.67 -0.02
CA VAL A 673 -3.81 30.70 -1.02
C VAL A 673 -2.76 29.62 -1.23
N ILE A 674 -3.21 28.36 -1.23
CA ILE A 674 -2.43 27.17 -1.60
C ILE A 674 -2.95 26.72 -2.96
N LEU A 675 -2.05 26.53 -3.92
CA LEU A 675 -2.39 26.17 -5.30
C LEU A 675 -1.68 24.87 -5.68
N SER A 676 -2.43 23.95 -6.30
CA SER A 676 -1.88 22.79 -7.00
C SER A 676 -2.51 22.68 -8.39
N PRO A 677 -1.77 22.21 -9.42
CA PRO A 677 -2.20 22.30 -10.81
C PRO A 677 -3.08 21.12 -11.25
N HIS A 678 -4.24 20.95 -10.61
CA HIS A 678 -5.21 19.87 -10.90
C HIS A 678 -4.55 18.49 -10.91
N ASN A 679 -3.80 18.20 -9.85
CA ASN A 679 -2.97 17.00 -9.76
C ASN A 679 -3.16 16.25 -8.44
N ALA A 680 -4.24 16.50 -7.69
CA ALA A 680 -4.53 15.82 -6.42
C ALA A 680 -4.56 14.28 -6.53
N SER A 681 -4.78 13.73 -7.73
CA SER A 681 -4.74 12.27 -7.98
C SER A 681 -3.51 11.78 -8.73
N THR A 682 -2.58 12.66 -9.12
CA THR A 682 -1.49 12.30 -10.04
C THR A 682 -0.34 11.65 -9.28
N THR A 683 -0.47 10.35 -9.00
CA THR A 683 0.60 9.51 -8.45
C THR A 683 0.66 8.16 -9.17
N PRO A 684 1.84 7.52 -9.26
CA PRO A 684 1.96 6.17 -9.83
C PRO A 684 1.05 5.13 -9.17
N GLU A 685 0.86 5.22 -7.85
CA GLU A 685 -0.04 4.33 -7.11
C GLU A 685 -1.50 4.54 -7.49
N CYS A 686 -1.91 5.79 -7.73
CA CYS A 686 -3.26 6.08 -8.22
C CYS A 686 -3.47 5.52 -9.62
N ASP A 687 -2.52 5.73 -10.53
CA ASP A 687 -2.60 5.26 -11.91
C ASP A 687 -2.76 3.73 -11.96
N ARG A 688 -1.98 2.99 -11.15
CA ARG A 688 -2.09 1.54 -11.00
C ARG A 688 -3.44 1.09 -10.43
N ARG A 689 -3.91 1.69 -9.32
CA ARG A 689 -5.23 1.34 -8.74
C ARG A 689 -6.37 1.58 -9.73
N VAL A 690 -6.27 2.64 -10.53
CA VAL A 690 -7.25 2.99 -11.54
C VAL A 690 -7.30 1.94 -12.65
N GLY A 691 -6.17 1.52 -13.22
CA GLY A 691 -6.18 0.44 -14.20
C GLY A 691 -6.65 -0.89 -13.62
N GLU A 692 -6.21 -1.25 -12.41
CA GLU A 692 -6.67 -2.46 -11.72
C GLU A 692 -8.19 -2.46 -11.53
N GLN A 693 -8.79 -1.34 -11.10
CA GLN A 693 -10.23 -1.22 -10.96
C GLN A 693 -10.95 -1.36 -12.31
N ALA A 694 -10.41 -0.79 -13.39
CA ALA A 694 -11.00 -0.94 -14.72
C ALA A 694 -10.98 -2.41 -15.20
N LEU A 695 -9.89 -3.13 -14.97
CA LEU A 695 -9.79 -4.56 -15.33
C LEU A 695 -10.70 -5.44 -14.47
N ASN A 696 -10.84 -5.13 -13.18
CA ASN A 696 -11.76 -5.86 -12.31
C ASN A 696 -13.22 -5.66 -12.75
N ILE A 697 -13.62 -4.44 -13.12
CA ILE A 697 -14.96 -4.16 -13.67
C ILE A 697 -15.21 -4.98 -14.95
N LEU A 698 -14.21 -5.06 -15.84
CA LEU A 698 -14.30 -5.88 -17.05
C LEU A 698 -14.49 -7.36 -16.69
N LEU A 699 -13.66 -7.92 -15.83
CA LEU A 699 -13.72 -9.33 -15.45
C LEU A 699 -15.04 -9.68 -14.76
N ASP A 700 -15.54 -8.80 -13.89
CA ASP A 700 -16.86 -8.96 -13.26
C ASP A 700 -17.99 -8.92 -14.30
N TRP A 701 -17.90 -8.04 -15.29
CA TRP A 701 -18.88 -8.00 -16.38
C TRP A 701 -18.85 -9.26 -17.25
N VAL A 702 -17.66 -9.75 -17.62
CA VAL A 702 -17.48 -11.00 -18.38
C VAL A 702 -18.06 -12.18 -17.60
N ALA A 703 -17.85 -12.19 -16.28
CA ALA A 703 -18.39 -13.17 -15.35
C ALA A 703 -19.92 -13.07 -15.13
N GLY A 704 -20.58 -12.02 -15.63
CA GLY A 704 -21.98 -11.74 -15.34
C GLY A 704 -22.24 -11.31 -13.88
N LYS A 705 -21.21 -10.89 -13.15
CA LYS A 705 -21.31 -10.35 -11.80
C LYS A 705 -21.80 -8.90 -11.82
N PRO A 706 -22.39 -8.40 -10.73
CA PRO A 706 -22.71 -6.99 -10.59
C PRO A 706 -21.47 -6.11 -10.76
N ILE A 707 -21.60 -5.06 -11.57
CA ILE A 707 -20.57 -4.04 -11.77
C ILE A 707 -21.05 -2.69 -11.25
N PRO A 708 -20.15 -1.76 -10.90
CA PRO A 708 -20.50 -0.44 -10.37
C PRO A 708 -20.98 0.53 -11.47
N ALA A 709 -21.98 0.10 -12.25
CA ALA A 709 -22.57 0.91 -13.30
C ALA A 709 -23.20 2.18 -12.73
N ILE A 710 -22.98 3.30 -13.42
CA ILE A 710 -23.56 4.60 -13.08
C ILE A 710 -25.05 4.55 -13.40
N THR A 711 -25.88 4.70 -12.36
CA THR A 711 -27.32 4.81 -12.50
C THR A 711 -27.73 6.19 -13.01
N GLN A 712 -28.94 6.30 -13.56
CA GLN A 712 -29.49 7.59 -13.97
C GLN A 712 -29.49 8.61 -12.83
N GLU A 713 -29.89 8.19 -11.63
CA GLU A 713 -29.89 9.03 -10.44
C GLU A 713 -28.47 9.52 -10.07
N ARG A 714 -27.48 8.63 -10.13
CA ARG A 714 -26.08 8.99 -9.88
C ARG A 714 -25.56 9.94 -10.95
N LEU A 715 -25.94 9.74 -12.21
CA LEU A 715 -25.55 10.61 -13.32
C LEU A 715 -26.05 12.04 -13.12
N THR A 716 -27.32 12.23 -12.78
CA THR A 716 -27.90 13.57 -12.50
C THR A 716 -27.20 14.31 -11.35
N ARG A 717 -26.58 13.59 -10.43
CA ARG A 717 -25.77 14.21 -9.35
C ARG A 717 -24.34 14.53 -9.79
N MET A 718 -23.85 13.90 -10.85
CA MET A 718 -22.49 14.05 -11.38
C MET A 718 -22.39 15.11 -12.50
N THR A 719 -23.45 15.29 -13.28
CA THR A 719 -23.56 16.16 -14.46
C THR A 719 -24.86 16.93 -14.41
#